data_AF-A0A0K8QDE1-F1
#
_entry.id   AF-A0A0K8QDE1-F1
#
_cell.length_a   1.000
_cell.length_b   1.000
_cell.length_c   1.000
_cell.angle_alpha   90.00
_cell.angle_beta   90.00
_cell.angle_gamma   90.00
#
_symmetry.space_group_name_H-M   'P 1'
#
loop_
_entity.id
_entity.type
_entity.pdbx_description
1 polymer ?
#
loop_
_entity_poly.entity_id
_entity_poly.type
_entity_poly.pdbx_seq_one_letter_code
_entity_poly.pdbx_strand_id
1 'polypeptide(L)'
;MAGWNADTAAGPLGSGTVTLVEGSSFCISSANGDIHPELPHGVFHLDTRILSRWNLTINGQPLEPLAAETKEPYRALFAGRLQLSDGYADSPLIVERLREVGAGIRERITIRNYSTKPVECQIVLAVEADFADLFEVKEARIQRRWAETRGHDGDALEIQATWHDVRKGVVVKADGAKATPEGLIFEIVVPPYGQWSTRLNVVPTGNGARPEAPFVHPAPGEMSPSDRRRQEWVAKIPALQMGNRSIQRTLRRSYDDLGALRIEDPGHPERVVVAAGAPWFMTLFGRDSLWASEMSLPVDPSLALGTLKTLAERQGTVVDAMREEEPGKILHEVRLDVSTGLALGGKSAYYGSVDATPLFVVVLGSVSRWGFDRETIDALLPNADRALEWIREYGDRDGDGFVEYKRLNDHGLVNQGWKDSWDGINFADGTLAEPPIALCEVQAYVHGAYVARSWMAYDAGDLALAAELRDRAATLKRRFNEQFWLPDKGYYAVALDRDKRPVDACASNMGHCLWFGLVDEDKAPQMVEHLMSPEMFSGWGIRTLASDMRAYNPASYHNGSVWPHDNALIVAGLLRYGFVEEAQRIATALLEAAEYSGGRLPELFCGFGRDQFAEPVPYPTACSPQAWAATTPILLVTSLMRYDAHISQGGLWLDLCCRIPTANFTSRTPLWARAGSPSTYPVQQRPFRAYRKAWYCTAGNGRGSAISWSKPNCIRTSSVPTTITPAWTSEEGGLPTQQTALNGPPFRSRLREVAPVPQPWPRRRRSRRQEGRGVHARGGKDPAGDRAPCTRSVSPGCRSGSAHLRGGDLPLPHRSPDAHGHQGAVSPPRRRRRPRMTRLHASRSASSPWLPVLQPEPPARPPAVRAGRESPK
;
A
#
# COMPACT_ATOMS: atom_id res chain seq x y z
N MET A 1 8.19 -22.59 4.98
CA MET A 1 7.90 -22.63 3.52
C MET A 1 8.26 -21.26 2.96
N ALA A 2 8.04 -20.97 1.68
CA ALA A 2 8.10 -19.59 1.21
C ALA A 2 6.72 -18.95 1.44
N GLY A 3 6.63 -17.96 2.33
CA GLY A 3 5.39 -17.53 3.01
C GLY A 3 4.38 -16.72 2.18
N TRP A 4 4.42 -16.84 0.85
CA TRP A 4 3.61 -16.06 -0.10
C TRP A 4 2.11 -16.40 -0.03
N ASN A 5 1.78 -17.70 0.05
CA ASN A 5 0.40 -18.20 0.01
C ASN A 5 -0.24 -18.37 1.41
N ALA A 6 0.34 -17.79 2.47
CA ALA A 6 -0.17 -17.93 3.82
C ALA A 6 -1.17 -16.81 4.17
N ASP A 7 -2.45 -17.17 4.31
CA ASP A 7 -3.38 -16.39 5.13
C ASP A 7 -2.74 -16.15 6.50
N THR A 8 -2.92 -14.96 7.06
CA THR A 8 -2.12 -14.55 8.23
C THR A 8 -2.54 -15.36 9.47
N ALA A 9 -1.74 -16.37 9.81
CA ALA A 9 -1.95 -17.26 10.94
C ALA A 9 -1.47 -16.67 12.27
N ALA A 10 -0.73 -15.55 12.24
CA ALA A 10 -0.54 -14.70 13.41
C ALA A 10 -1.89 -14.28 14.00
N GLY A 11 -2.02 -14.40 15.33
CA GLY A 11 -3.17 -13.87 16.05
C GLY A 11 -3.32 -12.35 15.88
N PRO A 12 -4.46 -11.79 16.31
CA PRO A 12 -4.70 -10.34 16.23
C PRO A 12 -3.54 -9.57 16.87
N LEU A 13 -3.20 -8.40 16.30
CA LEU A 13 -2.12 -7.54 16.81
C LEU A 13 -2.29 -7.14 18.29
N GLY A 14 -3.50 -7.26 18.85
CA GLY A 14 -3.85 -6.87 20.21
C GLY A 14 -4.69 -5.60 20.25
N SER A 15 -5.45 -5.40 21.33
CA SER A 15 -6.22 -4.17 21.54
C SER A 15 -5.30 -3.04 22.01
N GLY A 16 -5.41 -1.86 21.39
CA GLY A 16 -4.56 -0.70 21.69
C GLY A 16 -3.09 -0.86 21.28
N THR A 17 -2.77 -1.79 20.38
CA THR A 17 -1.41 -2.01 19.89
C THR A 17 -0.89 -0.83 19.07
N VAL A 18 0.37 -0.47 19.30
CA VAL A 18 1.07 0.67 18.71
C VAL A 18 2.16 0.17 17.78
N THR A 19 2.05 0.56 16.50
CA THR A 19 3.05 0.35 15.46
C THR A 19 3.82 1.65 15.21
N LEU A 20 5.15 1.60 15.42
CA LEU A 20 6.11 2.65 15.09
C LEU A 20 6.99 2.22 13.92
N VAL A 21 7.35 3.13 13.01
CA VAL A 21 8.04 2.85 11.74
C VAL A 21 9.13 3.90 11.47
N GLU A 22 10.32 3.44 11.07
CA GLU A 22 11.46 4.26 10.64
C GLU A 22 12.25 3.52 9.54
N GLY A 23 12.01 3.89 8.27
CA GLY A 23 12.67 3.27 7.12
C GLY A 23 12.43 1.76 7.07
N SER A 24 13.50 0.96 6.98
CA SER A 24 13.46 -0.52 6.98
C SER A 24 13.35 -1.16 8.38
N SER A 25 12.84 -0.42 9.37
CA SER A 25 12.75 -0.84 10.77
C SER A 25 11.41 -0.43 11.39
N PHE A 26 10.86 -1.26 12.28
CA PHE A 26 9.60 -0.97 12.96
C PHE A 26 9.50 -1.66 14.32
N CYS A 27 8.60 -1.16 15.18
CA CYS A 27 8.30 -1.73 16.49
C CYS A 27 6.79 -1.89 16.66
N ILE A 28 6.36 -3.06 17.12
CA ILE A 28 4.97 -3.38 17.47
C ILE A 28 4.94 -3.72 18.96
N SER A 29 4.06 -3.04 19.72
CA SER A 29 3.94 -3.21 21.17
C SER A 29 2.54 -2.87 21.68
N SER A 30 2.15 -3.40 22.85
CA SER A 30 0.86 -3.12 23.49
C SER A 30 0.74 -1.66 23.98
N ALA A 31 -0.46 -1.25 24.39
CA ALA A 31 -0.75 0.10 24.89
C ALA A 31 0.10 0.56 26.12
N ASN A 32 0.77 -0.35 26.82
CA ASN A 32 1.73 -0.05 27.90
C ASN A 32 3.21 -0.05 27.43
N GLY A 33 3.47 -0.25 26.14
CA GLY A 33 4.78 -0.34 25.50
C GLY A 33 5.40 -1.75 25.49
N ASP A 34 4.76 -2.78 26.05
CA ASP A 34 5.37 -4.11 26.14
C ASP A 34 5.40 -4.90 24.83
N ILE A 35 6.43 -5.71 24.67
CA ILE A 35 6.62 -6.63 23.55
C ILE A 35 6.46 -8.06 24.09
N HIS A 36 5.51 -8.80 23.52
CA HIS A 36 5.12 -10.15 23.93
C HIS A 36 5.37 -11.12 22.75
N PRO A 37 6.27 -12.12 22.87
CA PRO A 37 6.57 -13.05 21.78
C PRO A 37 5.41 -14.00 21.44
N GLU A 38 4.42 -14.10 22.34
CA GLU A 38 3.16 -14.85 22.16
C GLU A 38 2.17 -14.12 21.22
N LEU A 39 2.44 -12.85 20.93
CA LEU A 39 1.76 -12.02 19.92
C LEU A 39 2.74 -11.75 18.75
N PRO A 40 2.27 -11.23 17.60
CA PRO A 40 3.13 -10.72 16.55
C PRO A 40 3.93 -9.44 16.93
N HIS A 41 4.12 -9.14 18.22
CA HIS A 41 4.92 -8.00 18.66
C HIS A 41 6.41 -8.19 18.33
N GLY A 42 7.17 -7.09 18.29
CA GLY A 42 8.62 -7.16 18.15
C GLY A 42 9.27 -5.82 17.89
N VAL A 43 10.61 -5.81 17.93
CA VAL A 43 11.40 -4.82 17.17
C VAL A 43 11.96 -5.55 15.96
N PHE A 44 11.70 -5.02 14.77
CA PHE A 44 12.09 -5.58 13.50
C PHE A 44 13.05 -4.63 12.79
N HIS A 45 14.11 -5.20 12.22
CA HIS A 45 15.10 -4.48 11.42
C HIS A 45 15.56 -5.38 10.28
N LEU A 46 15.42 -4.93 9.03
CA LEU A 46 15.75 -5.71 7.83
C LEU A 46 15.10 -7.12 7.86
N ASP A 47 13.77 -7.13 7.94
CA ASP A 47 12.89 -8.31 8.04
C ASP A 47 13.25 -9.34 9.15
N THR A 48 14.11 -8.97 10.11
CA THR A 48 14.53 -9.82 11.25
C THR A 48 13.95 -9.28 12.57
N ARG A 49 13.29 -10.12 13.38
CA ARG A 49 12.83 -9.80 14.75
C ARG A 49 14.01 -9.78 15.74
N ILE A 50 14.62 -8.60 15.92
CA ILE A 50 15.79 -8.40 16.80
C ILE A 50 15.43 -8.23 18.28
N LEU A 51 14.16 -8.01 18.61
CA LEU A 51 13.59 -8.26 19.95
C LEU A 51 12.24 -8.95 19.81
N SER A 52 12.06 -10.03 20.57
CA SER A 52 10.82 -10.79 20.68
C SER A 52 10.13 -10.60 22.04
N ARG A 53 10.86 -10.23 23.10
CA ARG A 53 10.30 -9.81 24.40
C ARG A 53 10.95 -8.52 24.92
N TRP A 54 10.12 -7.63 25.46
CA TRP A 54 10.51 -6.38 26.15
C TRP A 54 9.40 -6.03 27.16
N ASN A 55 9.38 -6.74 28.30
CA ASN A 55 8.33 -6.61 29.31
C ASN A 55 8.83 -5.83 30.54
N LEU A 56 8.16 -4.72 30.89
CA LEU A 56 8.53 -3.88 32.02
C LEU A 56 7.65 -4.15 33.25
N THR A 57 8.28 -4.50 34.36
CA THR A 57 7.62 -4.68 35.66
C THR A 57 8.29 -3.86 36.75
N ILE A 58 7.54 -3.49 37.79
CA ILE A 58 8.07 -2.88 39.02
C ILE A 58 7.51 -3.64 40.21
N ASN A 59 8.37 -4.05 41.13
CA ASN A 59 8.03 -4.87 42.31
C ASN A 59 7.23 -6.14 41.91
N GLY A 60 7.58 -6.73 40.76
CA GLY A 60 6.93 -7.90 40.16
C GLY A 60 5.56 -7.66 39.52
N GLN A 61 5.03 -6.43 39.53
CA GLN A 61 3.74 -6.10 38.89
C GLN A 61 3.94 -5.52 37.48
N PRO A 62 3.10 -5.90 36.49
CA PRO A 62 3.10 -5.30 35.16
C PRO A 62 2.47 -3.90 35.19
N LEU A 63 2.71 -3.13 34.13
CA LEU A 63 2.06 -1.83 33.93
C LEU A 63 0.66 -1.97 33.34
N GLU A 64 -0.34 -1.45 34.06
CA GLU A 64 -1.68 -1.21 33.54
C GLU A 64 -1.63 0.02 32.59
N PRO A 65 -2.05 -0.10 31.32
CA PRO A 65 -2.01 1.02 30.37
C PRO A 65 -3.04 2.08 30.72
N LEU A 66 -2.61 3.35 30.70
CA LEU A 66 -3.49 4.53 30.84
C LEU A 66 -3.67 5.26 29.52
N ALA A 67 -2.59 5.42 28.74
CA ALA A 67 -2.62 6.03 27.41
C ALA A 67 -1.40 5.63 26.58
N ALA A 68 -1.56 5.66 25.24
CA ALA A 68 -0.46 5.60 24.30
C ALA A 68 -0.65 6.68 23.21
N GLU A 69 0.38 7.48 22.97
CA GLU A 69 0.37 8.63 22.06
C GLU A 69 1.50 8.49 21.04
N THR A 70 1.18 8.21 19.77
CA THR A 70 2.13 8.30 18.65
C THR A 70 2.37 9.76 18.28
N LYS A 71 3.52 10.31 18.66
CA LYS A 71 3.90 11.73 18.43
C LYS A 71 4.42 11.94 17.02
N GLU A 72 5.33 11.07 16.63
CA GLU A 72 5.83 10.91 15.27
C GLU A 72 5.68 9.45 14.85
N PRO A 73 5.69 9.11 13.56
CA PRO A 73 5.60 7.73 13.11
C PRO A 73 6.65 6.79 13.74
N TYR A 74 7.81 7.32 14.11
CA TYR A 74 8.92 6.62 14.79
C TYR A 74 8.97 6.83 16.32
N ARG A 75 8.08 7.64 16.92
CA ARG A 75 8.15 8.02 18.35
C ARG A 75 6.79 7.93 19.06
N ALA A 76 6.70 7.14 20.15
CA ALA A 76 5.51 7.07 21.01
C ALA A 76 5.82 7.38 22.48
N LEU A 77 4.85 8.00 23.16
CA LEU A 77 4.79 8.10 24.61
C LEU A 77 3.72 7.15 25.14
N PHE A 78 4.11 6.21 25.99
CA PHE A 78 3.20 5.36 26.75
C PHE A 78 3.12 5.87 28.19
N ALA A 79 1.93 5.85 28.77
CA ALA A 79 1.67 6.14 30.18
C ALA A 79 0.95 4.96 30.82
N GLY A 80 1.41 4.53 31.99
CA GLY A 80 0.81 3.43 32.75
C GLY A 80 0.94 3.61 34.26
N ARG A 81 0.26 2.75 35.01
CA ARG A 81 0.31 2.67 36.49
C ARG A 81 0.58 1.25 36.96
N LEU A 82 1.02 1.08 38.20
CA LEU A 82 1.10 -0.25 38.82
C LEU A 82 -0.23 -0.62 39.47
N GLN A 83 -0.73 -1.82 39.18
CA GLN A 83 -1.89 -2.35 39.87
C GLN A 83 -1.50 -2.77 41.29
N LEU A 84 -2.08 -2.12 42.31
CA LEU A 84 -1.80 -2.43 43.72
C LEU A 84 -2.58 -3.66 44.18
N SER A 85 -1.90 -4.52 44.95
CA SER A 85 -2.47 -5.77 45.49
C SER A 85 -2.98 -5.63 46.94
N ASP A 86 -2.90 -4.45 47.53
CA ASP A 86 -3.25 -4.15 48.93
C ASP A 86 -4.66 -3.56 49.12
N GLY A 87 -5.37 -3.26 48.03
CA GLY A 87 -6.75 -2.74 48.03
C GLY A 87 -6.88 -1.22 47.91
N TYR A 88 -5.80 -0.45 47.80
CA TYR A 88 -5.89 0.96 47.41
C TYR A 88 -6.19 1.09 45.90
N ALA A 89 -7.17 1.93 45.55
CA ALA A 89 -7.64 2.06 44.17
C ALA A 89 -6.64 2.77 43.24
N ASP A 90 -5.86 3.71 43.79
CA ASP A 90 -4.95 4.58 43.04
C ASP A 90 -3.50 4.25 43.34
N SER A 91 -2.73 4.00 42.27
CA SER A 91 -1.30 3.77 42.36
C SER A 91 -0.55 5.07 42.62
N PRO A 92 0.37 5.14 43.60
CA PRO A 92 1.21 6.32 43.79
C PRO A 92 2.28 6.47 42.68
N LEU A 93 2.52 5.42 41.88
CA LEU A 93 3.52 5.41 40.81
C LEU A 93 2.87 5.47 39.42
N ILE A 94 3.18 6.53 38.69
CA ILE A 94 2.91 6.66 37.26
C ILE A 94 4.21 6.46 36.49
N VAL A 95 4.15 5.70 35.39
CA VAL A 95 5.30 5.35 34.56
C VAL A 95 5.09 5.89 33.15
N GLU A 96 6.03 6.73 32.71
CA GLU A 96 6.14 7.23 31.35
C GLU A 96 7.22 6.45 30.60
N ARG A 97 6.93 5.98 29.39
CA ARG A 97 7.92 5.40 28.47
C ARG A 97 7.90 6.21 27.18
N LEU A 98 8.98 6.93 26.87
CA LEU A 98 9.15 7.57 25.57
C LEU A 98 10.05 6.68 24.71
N ARG A 99 9.47 6.02 23.69
CA ARG A 99 10.17 5.15 22.75
C ARG A 99 10.41 5.85 21.42
N GLU A 100 11.59 5.61 20.86
CA GLU A 100 12.00 5.95 19.49
C GLU A 100 12.45 4.68 18.76
N VAL A 101 12.07 4.52 17.50
CA VAL A 101 12.55 3.47 16.60
C VAL A 101 13.67 4.03 15.72
N GLY A 102 14.65 3.18 15.43
CA GLY A 102 15.71 3.39 14.44
C GLY A 102 16.14 2.01 13.95
N ALA A 103 17.44 1.77 13.78
CA ALA A 103 17.95 0.40 13.56
C ALA A 103 17.65 -0.57 14.74
N GLY A 104 17.23 -0.05 15.90
CA GLY A 104 16.66 -0.80 17.01
C GLY A 104 15.62 0.06 17.74
N ILE A 105 15.66 0.08 19.08
CA ILE A 105 14.86 1.03 19.88
C ILE A 105 15.72 1.81 20.88
N ARG A 106 15.32 3.06 21.12
CA ARG A 106 15.75 3.87 22.27
C ARG A 106 14.52 4.12 23.13
N GLU A 107 14.64 3.94 24.44
CA GLU A 107 13.53 4.15 25.37
C GLU A 107 14.00 4.98 26.57
N ARG A 108 13.26 6.03 26.94
CA ARG A 108 13.39 6.68 28.25
C ARG A 108 12.24 6.21 29.13
N ILE A 109 12.57 5.55 30.23
CA ILE A 109 11.61 5.26 31.31
C ILE A 109 11.72 6.40 32.33
N THR A 110 10.57 6.94 32.76
CA THR A 110 10.48 7.88 33.88
C THR A 110 9.37 7.42 34.82
N ILE A 111 9.68 7.28 36.11
CA ILE A 111 8.73 6.90 37.15
C ILE A 111 8.51 8.11 38.04
N ARG A 112 7.25 8.50 38.27
CA ARG A 112 6.84 9.60 39.15
C ARG A 112 6.14 9.05 40.37
N ASN A 113 6.54 9.50 41.56
CA ASN A 113 5.89 9.16 42.82
C ASN A 113 5.02 10.33 43.28
N TYR A 114 3.71 10.11 43.38
CA TYR A 114 2.73 11.12 43.81
C TYR A 114 2.35 10.99 45.30
N SER A 115 3.01 10.12 46.06
CA SER A 115 2.79 9.95 47.51
C SER A 115 3.71 10.82 48.37
N THR A 116 3.33 10.95 49.64
CA THR A 116 4.09 11.62 50.71
C THR A 116 5.27 10.80 51.24
N LYS A 117 5.51 9.59 50.74
CA LYS A 117 6.55 8.66 51.22
C LYS A 117 7.52 8.29 50.10
N PRO A 118 8.79 7.97 50.39
CA PRO A 118 9.66 7.33 49.41
C PRO A 118 9.08 5.95 49.06
N VAL A 119 9.23 5.54 47.80
CA VAL A 119 8.82 4.21 47.34
C VAL A 119 10.03 3.47 46.79
N GLU A 120 10.29 2.28 47.36
CA GLU A 120 11.32 1.36 46.89
C GLU A 120 10.81 0.59 45.66
N CYS A 121 11.63 0.57 44.61
CA CYS A 121 11.29 0.02 43.30
C CYS A 121 12.42 -0.90 42.83
N GLN A 122 12.15 -2.21 42.80
CA GLN A 122 12.88 -3.14 41.95
C GLN A 122 12.21 -3.12 40.57
N ILE A 123 12.88 -2.51 39.60
CA ILE A 123 12.42 -2.40 38.21
C ILE A 123 13.09 -3.53 37.43
N VAL A 124 12.29 -4.41 36.82
CA VAL A 124 12.79 -5.54 36.02
C VAL A 124 12.26 -5.43 34.61
N LEU A 125 13.18 -5.41 33.64
CA LEU A 125 12.88 -5.43 32.22
C LEU A 125 13.36 -6.77 31.63
N ALA A 126 12.42 -7.64 31.28
CA ALA A 126 12.73 -8.95 30.67
C ALA A 126 12.97 -8.81 29.16
N VAL A 127 14.03 -9.45 28.66
CA VAL A 127 14.55 -9.29 27.29
C VAL A 127 14.74 -10.65 26.61
N GLU A 128 14.14 -10.82 25.43
CA GLU A 128 14.36 -11.96 24.53
C GLU A 128 14.50 -11.47 23.09
N ALA A 129 15.30 -12.19 22.30
CA ALA A 129 15.41 -12.04 20.86
C ALA A 129 15.43 -13.45 20.25
N ASP A 130 14.62 -13.70 19.22
CA ASP A 130 14.56 -14.97 18.52
C ASP A 130 15.19 -14.93 17.12
N PHE A 131 15.44 -13.72 16.60
CA PHE A 131 15.92 -13.47 15.23
C PHE A 131 15.05 -14.17 14.18
N ALA A 132 13.75 -14.28 14.46
CA ALA A 132 12.76 -14.82 13.54
C ALA A 132 12.62 -13.91 12.31
N ASP A 133 12.41 -14.52 11.16
CA ASP A 133 12.03 -13.84 9.92
C ASP A 133 10.60 -13.29 10.03
N LEU A 134 10.34 -12.15 9.40
CA LEU A 134 9.03 -11.51 9.37
C LEU A 134 7.90 -12.46 8.94
N PHE A 135 8.15 -13.34 7.96
CA PHE A 135 7.16 -14.34 7.54
C PHE A 135 7.00 -15.48 8.54
N GLU A 136 8.04 -15.84 9.29
CA GLU A 136 7.92 -16.81 10.39
C GLU A 136 7.03 -16.29 11.53
N VAL A 137 7.05 -14.98 11.77
CA VAL A 137 6.10 -14.33 12.70
C VAL A 137 4.70 -14.24 12.07
N LYS A 138 4.57 -13.89 10.79
CA LYS A 138 3.29 -13.83 10.06
C LYS A 138 2.56 -15.19 9.98
N GLU A 139 3.31 -16.28 9.79
CA GLU A 139 2.82 -17.67 9.82
C GLU A 139 2.53 -18.19 11.25
N ALA A 140 2.79 -17.41 12.31
CA ALA A 140 2.84 -17.87 13.71
C ALA A 140 3.74 -19.11 13.92
N ARG A 141 4.78 -19.27 13.07
CA ARG A 141 5.51 -20.52 12.90
C ARG A 141 7.01 -20.28 12.66
N ILE A 142 7.72 -20.05 13.76
CA ILE A 142 9.18 -20.02 13.80
C ILE A 142 9.72 -21.44 13.51
N GLN A 143 10.42 -21.58 12.39
CA GLN A 143 10.99 -22.80 11.82
C GLN A 143 12.52 -22.84 12.01
N ARG A 144 13.19 -21.70 11.84
CA ARG A 144 14.63 -21.52 12.10
C ARG A 144 14.91 -21.67 13.59
N ARG A 145 15.94 -22.47 13.91
CA ARG A 145 16.45 -22.63 15.28
C ARG A 145 17.86 -22.08 15.33
N TRP A 146 18.02 -20.93 15.98
CA TRP A 146 19.32 -20.31 16.18
C TRP A 146 20.02 -20.91 17.41
N ALA A 147 21.34 -21.05 17.33
CA ALA A 147 22.18 -21.31 18.50
C ALA A 147 22.44 -19.98 19.22
N GLU A 148 21.62 -19.69 20.24
CA GLU A 148 21.72 -18.48 21.07
C GLU A 148 22.87 -18.58 22.10
N THR A 149 23.55 -17.47 22.33
CA THR A 149 24.50 -17.27 23.44
C THR A 149 24.30 -15.88 24.06
N ARG A 150 24.13 -15.82 25.38
CA ARG A 150 23.95 -14.57 26.12
C ARG A 150 25.20 -14.21 26.92
N GLY A 151 25.70 -13.00 26.75
CA GLY A 151 26.73 -12.37 27.58
C GLY A 151 26.16 -11.15 28.31
N HIS A 152 26.71 -10.81 29.47
CA HIS A 152 26.38 -9.57 30.16
C HIS A 152 27.62 -9.01 30.84
N ASP A 153 27.76 -7.69 30.83
CA ASP A 153 28.84 -6.96 31.48
C ASP A 153 28.30 -5.63 32.00
N GLY A 154 28.48 -5.36 33.29
CA GLY A 154 27.97 -4.17 33.99
C GLY A 154 26.49 -3.86 33.72
N ASP A 155 26.28 -2.87 32.86
CA ASP A 155 24.99 -2.27 32.49
C ASP A 155 24.49 -2.66 31.08
N ALA A 156 25.13 -3.67 30.46
CA ALA A 156 24.84 -4.17 29.13
C ALA A 156 24.59 -5.70 29.09
N LEU A 157 23.58 -6.09 28.31
CA LEU A 157 23.24 -7.46 27.93
C LEU A 157 23.44 -7.61 26.41
N GLU A 158 24.20 -8.63 25.98
CA GLU A 158 24.37 -9.00 24.58
C GLU A 158 23.77 -10.39 24.33
N ILE A 159 22.81 -10.48 23.42
CA ILE A 159 22.26 -11.75 22.92
C ILE A 159 22.77 -11.91 21.49
N GLN A 160 23.64 -12.90 21.27
CA GLN A 160 24.08 -13.31 19.93
C GLN A 160 23.42 -14.63 19.54
N ALA A 161 23.18 -14.84 18.25
CA ALA A 161 22.63 -16.09 17.75
C ALA A 161 23.21 -16.47 16.38
N THR A 162 23.50 -17.75 16.18
CA THR A 162 24.09 -18.29 14.94
C THR A 162 23.16 -19.33 14.30
N TRP A 163 22.94 -19.23 12.99
CA TRP A 163 22.19 -20.21 12.19
C TRP A 163 22.95 -20.47 10.88
N HIS A 164 23.43 -21.71 10.71
CA HIS A 164 24.50 -22.03 9.76
C HIS A 164 25.67 -21.03 9.89
N ASP A 165 26.12 -20.40 8.81
CA ASP A 165 27.18 -19.40 8.83
C ASP A 165 26.69 -17.97 9.14
N VAL A 166 25.37 -17.75 9.24
CA VAL A 166 24.78 -16.44 9.52
C VAL A 166 24.83 -16.15 11.01
N ARG A 167 25.37 -14.98 11.39
CA ARG A 167 25.38 -14.47 12.76
C ARG A 167 24.56 -13.19 12.87
N LYS A 168 23.63 -13.18 13.82
CA LYS A 168 22.87 -12.00 14.25
C LYS A 168 23.13 -11.77 15.73
N GLY A 169 22.85 -10.58 16.22
CA GLY A 169 22.86 -10.28 17.64
C GLY A 169 22.14 -8.98 17.96
N VAL A 170 21.96 -8.73 19.24
CA VAL A 170 21.44 -7.48 19.78
C VAL A 170 22.15 -7.15 21.09
N VAL A 171 22.57 -5.90 21.24
CA VAL A 171 23.11 -5.33 22.48
C VAL A 171 22.05 -4.41 23.08
N VAL A 172 21.68 -4.68 24.32
CA VAL A 172 20.80 -3.86 25.15
C VAL A 172 21.65 -3.21 26.24
N LYS A 173 21.68 -1.88 26.29
CA LYS A 173 22.38 -1.12 27.33
C LYS A 173 21.43 -0.14 28.02
N ALA A 174 21.49 -0.03 29.34
CA ALA A 174 20.83 1.07 30.06
C ALA A 174 21.65 1.59 31.25
N ASP A 175 21.89 2.91 31.29
CA ASP A 175 22.78 3.51 32.28
C ASP A 175 22.26 3.29 33.72
N GLY A 176 23.11 2.71 34.58
CA GLY A 176 22.78 2.38 35.97
C GLY A 176 22.00 1.08 36.17
N ALA A 177 21.82 0.25 35.13
CA ALA A 177 21.30 -1.10 35.26
C ALA A 177 22.33 -2.08 35.83
N LYS A 178 21.83 -3.15 36.45
CA LYS A 178 22.53 -4.43 36.58
C LYS A 178 22.02 -5.37 35.50
N ALA A 179 22.89 -5.76 34.57
CA ALA A 179 22.52 -6.72 33.52
C ALA A 179 22.55 -8.18 34.04
N THR A 180 21.65 -9.01 33.51
CA THR A 180 21.59 -10.47 33.72
C THR A 180 21.27 -11.17 32.39
N PRO A 181 21.42 -12.50 32.27
CA PRO A 181 21.03 -13.23 31.05
C PRO A 181 19.55 -13.06 30.66
N GLU A 182 18.67 -12.76 31.62
CA GLU A 182 17.22 -12.63 31.43
C GLU A 182 16.79 -11.20 31.07
N GLY A 183 17.63 -10.19 31.32
CA GLY A 183 17.27 -8.79 31.11
C GLY A 183 18.08 -7.80 31.94
N LEU A 184 17.43 -6.69 32.31
CA LEU A 184 18.02 -5.60 33.10
C LEU A 184 17.24 -5.36 34.40
N ILE A 185 17.96 -5.12 35.49
CA ILE A 185 17.41 -4.84 36.83
C ILE A 185 17.91 -3.48 37.33
N PHE A 186 17.03 -2.69 37.93
CA PHE A 186 17.36 -1.49 38.70
C PHE A 186 16.75 -1.59 40.10
N GLU A 187 17.51 -1.22 41.12
CA GLU A 187 17.04 -1.16 42.51
C GLU A 187 17.17 0.29 42.99
N ILE A 188 16.04 1.00 43.05
CA ILE A 188 16.02 2.47 43.23
C ILE A 188 14.94 2.88 44.22
N VAL A 189 15.10 4.07 44.81
CA VAL A 189 14.11 4.70 45.69
C VAL A 189 13.61 5.98 45.03
N VAL A 190 12.31 6.07 44.75
CA VAL A 190 11.70 7.30 44.23
C VAL A 190 11.28 8.19 45.41
N PRO A 191 11.83 9.41 45.58
CA PRO A 191 11.47 10.29 46.69
C PRO A 191 9.98 10.68 46.71
N PRO A 192 9.43 11.15 47.86
CA PRO A 192 8.10 11.77 47.92
C PRO A 192 7.98 12.89 46.88
N TYR A 193 6.90 12.91 46.11
CA TYR A 193 6.68 13.87 45.00
C TYR A 193 7.82 13.93 43.96
N GLY A 194 8.71 12.94 43.95
CA GLY A 194 9.90 12.88 43.13
C GLY A 194 9.73 12.10 41.83
N GLN A 195 10.80 12.07 41.03
CA GLN A 195 10.90 11.25 39.83
C GLN A 195 12.25 10.53 39.78
N TRP A 196 12.27 9.35 39.15
CA TRP A 196 13.48 8.68 38.67
C TRP A 196 13.38 8.46 37.17
N SER A 197 14.52 8.42 36.46
CA SER A 197 14.53 8.12 35.03
C SER A 197 15.86 7.54 34.57
N THR A 198 15.82 6.62 33.60
CA THR A 198 16.97 6.11 32.87
C THR A 198 16.70 6.12 31.35
N ARG A 199 17.74 5.86 30.56
CA ARG A 199 17.69 5.67 29.10
C ARG A 199 18.21 4.29 28.74
N LEU A 200 17.50 3.63 27.85
CA LEU A 200 17.81 2.31 27.31
C LEU A 200 18.07 2.43 25.81
N ASN A 201 19.04 1.67 25.31
CA ASN A 201 19.38 1.58 23.90
C ASN A 201 19.45 0.10 23.50
N VAL A 202 18.83 -0.25 22.39
CA VAL A 202 18.82 -1.57 21.79
C VAL A 202 19.41 -1.45 20.39
N VAL A 203 20.45 -2.22 20.10
CA VAL A 203 21.27 -2.07 18.89
C VAL A 203 21.51 -3.44 18.25
N PRO A 204 21.14 -3.68 16.98
CA PRO A 204 21.49 -4.92 16.30
C PRO A 204 23.00 -5.02 16.05
N THR A 205 23.54 -6.23 16.07
CA THR A 205 24.92 -6.54 15.71
C THR A 205 24.95 -7.63 14.63
N GLY A 206 25.87 -7.52 13.66
CA GLY A 206 25.92 -8.48 12.55
C GLY A 206 27.16 -8.32 11.67
N ASN A 207 27.67 -9.44 11.13
CA ASN A 207 28.79 -9.51 10.19
C ASN A 207 30.04 -8.66 10.54
N GLY A 208 30.33 -8.51 11.85
CA GLY A 208 31.52 -7.80 12.35
C GLY A 208 31.40 -6.28 12.43
N ALA A 209 30.31 -5.69 11.91
CA ALA A 209 30.02 -4.27 12.06
C ALA A 209 29.01 -4.03 13.20
N ARG A 210 29.29 -3.03 14.04
CA ARG A 210 28.23 -2.33 14.79
C ARG A 210 27.73 -1.19 13.88
N PRO A 211 26.42 -0.89 13.84
CA PRO A 211 25.94 0.35 13.24
C PRO A 211 26.63 1.54 13.94
N GLU A 212 27.34 2.39 13.18
CA GLU A 212 28.24 3.40 13.77
C GLU A 212 27.53 4.34 14.76
N ALA A 213 26.28 4.69 14.45
CA ALA A 213 25.32 5.23 15.41
C ALA A 213 23.88 4.86 15.01
N PRO A 214 23.19 3.92 15.72
CA PRO A 214 21.79 3.58 15.44
C PRO A 214 20.81 4.70 15.83
N PHE A 215 21.26 5.66 16.66
CA PHE A 215 20.48 6.79 17.17
C PHE A 215 21.35 8.05 17.27
N VAL A 216 21.41 8.83 16.19
CA VAL A 216 22.08 10.14 16.19
C VAL A 216 21.13 11.20 16.75
N HIS A 217 21.38 11.63 17.98
CA HIS A 217 20.78 12.84 18.57
C HIS A 217 21.93 13.78 18.93
N PRO A 218 21.94 15.04 18.46
CA PRO A 218 22.97 16.00 18.82
C PRO A 218 22.68 16.64 20.20
N ALA A 219 23.25 17.81 20.51
CA ALA A 219 23.12 18.41 21.84
C ALA A 219 21.65 18.82 22.17
N PRO A 220 21.28 18.99 23.45
CA PRO A 220 19.93 19.40 23.84
C PRO A 220 19.50 20.71 23.18
N GLY A 221 18.53 20.62 22.26
CA GLY A 221 18.04 21.74 21.42
C GLY A 221 18.23 21.51 19.92
N GLU A 222 19.06 20.55 19.51
CA GLU A 222 19.26 20.16 18.12
C GLU A 222 18.35 18.99 17.68
N MET A 223 18.10 18.88 16.36
CA MET A 223 17.19 17.88 15.77
C MET A 223 17.93 16.62 15.30
N SER A 224 17.32 15.45 15.49
CA SER A 224 17.80 14.18 14.93
C SER A 224 17.69 14.14 13.39
N PRO A 225 18.41 13.23 12.70
CA PRO A 225 18.26 13.03 11.25
C PRO A 225 16.84 12.65 10.82
N SER A 226 16.07 11.93 11.65
CA SER A 226 14.67 11.60 11.35
C SER A 226 13.75 12.80 11.52
N ASP A 227 13.89 13.56 12.61
CA ASP A 227 13.15 14.81 12.81
C ASP A 227 13.46 15.82 11.68
N ARG A 228 14.70 15.85 11.18
CA ARG A 228 15.10 16.67 10.02
C ARG A 228 14.53 16.16 8.70
N ARG A 229 14.68 14.89 8.34
CA ARG A 229 14.08 14.30 7.12
C ARG A 229 12.56 14.49 7.09
N ARG A 230 11.89 14.37 8.25
CA ARG A 230 10.46 14.66 8.39
C ARG A 230 10.15 16.15 8.20
N GLN A 231 10.96 17.06 8.77
CA GLN A 231 10.77 18.50 8.56
C GLN A 231 10.94 18.89 7.08
N GLU A 232 11.98 18.39 6.42
CA GLU A 232 12.25 18.59 4.99
C GLU A 232 11.14 18.01 4.10
N TRP A 233 10.59 16.85 4.48
CA TRP A 233 9.41 16.27 3.83
C TRP A 233 8.18 17.17 3.99
N VAL A 234 7.77 17.48 5.22
CA VAL A 234 6.59 18.31 5.52
C VAL A 234 6.69 19.71 4.91
N ALA A 235 7.90 20.27 4.79
CA ALA A 235 8.13 21.58 4.17
C ALA A 235 7.92 21.62 2.63
N LYS A 236 7.94 20.47 1.95
CA LYS A 236 7.65 20.37 0.50
C LYS A 236 6.16 20.23 0.18
N ILE A 237 5.37 19.73 1.13
CA ILE A 237 3.97 19.34 0.91
C ILE A 237 3.08 20.59 0.73
N PRO A 238 2.16 20.60 -0.26
CA PRO A 238 1.20 21.68 -0.41
C PRO A 238 0.35 21.93 0.85
N ALA A 239 0.41 23.17 1.37
CA ALA A 239 -0.26 23.55 2.61
C ALA A 239 -1.79 23.65 2.45
N LEU A 240 -2.50 22.55 2.67
CA LEU A 240 -3.97 22.51 2.60
C LEU A 240 -4.64 23.14 3.84
N GLN A 241 -5.49 24.14 3.58
CA GLN A 241 -6.40 24.73 4.55
C GLN A 241 -7.83 24.28 4.25
N MET A 242 -8.51 23.70 5.24
CA MET A 242 -9.88 23.17 5.13
C MET A 242 -10.70 23.59 6.35
N GLY A 243 -12.00 23.86 6.14
CA GLY A 243 -12.93 24.09 7.24
C GLY A 243 -13.17 22.87 8.13
N ASN A 244 -13.20 21.67 7.53
CA ASN A 244 -13.32 20.42 8.27
C ASN A 244 -11.96 20.01 8.87
N ARG A 245 -11.84 20.12 10.20
CA ARG A 245 -10.63 19.76 10.96
C ARG A 245 -10.30 18.27 10.94
N SER A 246 -11.29 17.40 10.78
CA SER A 246 -11.07 15.96 10.76
C SER A 246 -10.42 15.53 9.44
N ILE A 247 -10.91 16.01 8.30
CA ILE A 247 -10.26 15.79 6.99
C ILE A 247 -8.84 16.38 7.01
N GLN A 248 -8.64 17.56 7.63
CA GLN A 248 -7.29 18.15 7.78
C GLN A 248 -6.36 17.28 8.65
N ARG A 249 -6.87 16.65 9.72
CA ARG A 249 -6.14 15.68 10.55
C ARG A 249 -5.79 14.43 9.74
N THR A 250 -6.75 13.86 9.02
CA THR A 250 -6.56 12.67 8.18
C THR A 250 -5.50 12.90 7.10
N LEU A 251 -5.57 14.01 6.36
CA LEU A 251 -4.53 14.39 5.38
C LEU A 251 -3.15 14.59 6.02
N ARG A 252 -3.08 15.23 7.20
CA ARG A 252 -1.80 15.35 7.92
C ARG A 252 -1.23 13.99 8.33
N ARG A 253 -2.09 13.05 8.76
CA ARG A 253 -1.68 11.69 9.11
C ARG A 253 -1.22 10.91 7.88
N SER A 254 -1.94 11.01 6.76
CA SER A 254 -1.49 10.53 5.44
C SER A 254 -0.08 11.02 5.09
N TYR A 255 0.20 12.31 5.29
CA TYR A 255 1.52 12.90 5.02
C TYR A 255 2.61 12.39 5.98
N ASP A 256 2.34 12.31 7.28
CA ASP A 256 3.28 11.78 8.26
C ASP A 256 3.58 10.30 7.98
N ASP A 257 2.56 9.49 7.67
CA ASP A 257 2.68 8.06 7.41
C ASP A 257 3.40 7.78 6.07
N LEU A 258 3.06 8.50 4.99
CA LEU A 258 3.78 8.43 3.71
C LEU A 258 5.25 8.82 3.86
N GLY A 259 5.55 9.81 4.73
CA GLY A 259 6.91 10.22 5.04
C GLY A 259 7.75 9.15 5.75
N ALA A 260 7.11 8.31 6.57
CA ALA A 260 7.75 7.25 7.33
C ALA A 260 7.91 5.92 6.56
N LEU A 261 7.03 5.67 5.58
CA LEU A 261 7.13 4.54 4.65
C LEU A 261 8.16 4.76 3.53
N ARG A 262 8.85 5.91 3.50
CA ARG A 262 9.97 6.15 2.58
C ARG A 262 11.14 5.22 2.89
N ILE A 263 11.61 4.52 1.86
CA ILE A 263 12.89 3.80 1.87
C ILE A 263 13.81 4.35 0.76
N GLU A 264 15.10 4.32 1.02
CA GLU A 264 16.16 4.94 0.21
C GLU A 264 17.17 3.86 -0.18
N ASP A 265 17.62 3.82 -1.44
CA ASP A 265 18.67 2.90 -1.87
C ASP A 265 20.06 3.50 -1.56
N PRO A 266 20.94 2.85 -0.79
CA PRO A 266 22.29 3.38 -0.53
C PRO A 266 23.14 3.55 -1.80
N GLY A 267 22.82 2.84 -2.89
CA GLY A 267 23.46 3.04 -4.20
C GLY A 267 22.84 4.19 -5.02
N HIS A 268 21.59 4.56 -4.73
CA HIS A 268 20.82 5.60 -5.41
C HIS A 268 20.04 6.47 -4.41
N PRO A 269 20.73 7.23 -3.53
CA PRO A 269 20.09 8.03 -2.48
C PRO A 269 19.23 9.17 -3.04
N GLU A 270 19.34 9.50 -4.33
CA GLU A 270 18.44 10.41 -5.03
C GLU A 270 17.05 9.80 -5.32
N ARG A 271 16.85 8.51 -5.08
CA ARG A 271 15.65 7.74 -5.43
C ARG A 271 14.95 7.20 -4.20
N VAL A 272 14.17 8.08 -3.57
CA VAL A 272 13.19 7.67 -2.58
C VAL A 272 12.11 6.84 -3.25
N VAL A 273 11.80 5.67 -2.68
CA VAL A 273 10.60 4.87 -3.02
C VAL A 273 9.77 4.66 -1.76
N VAL A 274 8.51 4.25 -1.90
CA VAL A 274 7.59 4.05 -0.77
C VAL A 274 7.38 2.55 -0.55
N ALA A 275 7.72 2.06 0.64
CA ALA A 275 7.44 0.68 1.05
C ALA A 275 5.93 0.45 1.18
N ALA A 276 5.46 -0.77 0.86
CA ALA A 276 4.03 -1.09 0.88
C ALA A 276 3.38 -0.86 2.25
N GLY A 277 3.97 -1.33 3.35
CA GLY A 277 3.51 -0.94 4.70
C GLY A 277 3.93 -1.82 5.86
N ALA A 278 3.64 -1.33 7.07
CA ALA A 278 4.02 -1.96 8.33
C ALA A 278 2.85 -2.72 8.95
N PRO A 279 3.04 -3.98 9.39
CA PRO A 279 4.35 -4.61 9.59
C PRO A 279 4.83 -5.53 8.45
N TRP A 280 3.95 -6.07 7.61
CA TRP A 280 4.29 -7.24 6.78
C TRP A 280 5.06 -6.91 5.49
N PHE A 281 5.04 -5.65 5.04
CA PHE A 281 5.36 -5.26 3.67
C PHE A 281 6.33 -4.06 3.62
N MET A 282 7.30 -3.99 4.56
CA MET A 282 8.28 -2.90 4.69
C MET A 282 9.44 -2.96 3.67
N THR A 283 9.10 -3.18 2.40
CA THR A 283 10.03 -3.25 1.26
C THR A 283 9.36 -2.71 -0.02
N LEU A 284 10.11 -2.64 -1.12
CA LEU A 284 9.60 -2.29 -2.46
C LEU A 284 8.66 -3.37 -2.99
N PHE A 285 7.43 -2.97 -3.27
CA PHE A 285 6.39 -3.75 -3.95
C PHE A 285 6.03 -3.03 -5.25
N GLY A 286 6.09 -3.70 -6.41
CA GLY A 286 5.86 -3.04 -7.70
C GLY A 286 4.48 -2.37 -7.77
N ARG A 287 3.42 -3.14 -7.53
CA ARG A 287 2.03 -2.68 -7.55
C ARG A 287 1.76 -1.59 -6.50
N ASP A 288 2.04 -1.87 -5.23
CA ASP A 288 1.71 -0.98 -4.12
C ASP A 288 2.47 0.35 -4.20
N SER A 289 3.77 0.32 -4.53
CA SER A 289 4.58 1.52 -4.70
C SER A 289 4.13 2.32 -5.94
N LEU A 290 3.69 1.67 -7.03
CA LEU A 290 3.08 2.35 -8.19
C LEU A 290 1.75 3.02 -7.83
N TRP A 291 0.85 2.35 -7.11
CA TRP A 291 -0.43 2.93 -6.70
C TRP A 291 -0.28 4.07 -5.70
N ALA A 292 0.57 3.89 -4.68
CA ALA A 292 0.88 4.96 -3.73
C ALA A 292 1.57 6.14 -4.42
N SER A 293 2.41 5.89 -5.43
CA SER A 293 3.00 6.94 -6.28
C SER A 293 1.94 7.72 -7.05
N GLU A 294 1.05 7.04 -7.79
CA GLU A 294 -0.02 7.68 -8.58
C GLU A 294 -0.92 8.55 -7.70
N MET A 295 -1.34 8.04 -6.54
CA MET A 295 -2.18 8.76 -5.57
C MET A 295 -1.47 9.91 -4.86
N SER A 296 -0.13 9.93 -4.83
CA SER A 296 0.69 10.97 -4.18
C SER A 296 1.34 11.98 -5.15
N LEU A 297 1.10 11.86 -6.46
CA LEU A 297 1.55 12.85 -7.46
C LEU A 297 1.23 14.32 -7.10
N PRO A 298 0.07 14.68 -6.49
CA PRO A 298 -0.22 16.05 -6.05
C PRO A 298 0.56 16.53 -4.82
N VAL A 299 1.35 15.66 -4.19
CA VAL A 299 2.14 15.95 -2.98
C VAL A 299 3.62 16.05 -3.32
N ASP A 300 4.19 15.00 -3.91
CA ASP A 300 5.56 14.98 -4.40
C ASP A 300 5.70 13.99 -5.58
N PRO A 301 5.65 14.46 -6.84
CA PRO A 301 5.74 13.58 -8.00
C PRO A 301 7.14 12.97 -8.17
N SER A 302 8.15 13.38 -7.40
CA SER A 302 9.47 12.74 -7.41
C SER A 302 9.46 11.33 -6.78
N LEU A 303 8.49 11.03 -5.89
CA LEU A 303 8.28 9.66 -5.38
C LEU A 303 7.88 8.69 -6.51
N ALA A 304 7.03 9.15 -7.44
CA ALA A 304 6.63 8.38 -8.61
C ALA A 304 7.80 8.18 -9.58
N LEU A 305 8.59 9.23 -9.84
CA LEU A 305 9.79 9.13 -10.67
C LEU A 305 10.86 8.21 -10.05
N GLY A 306 11.07 8.28 -8.74
CA GLY A 306 11.98 7.39 -7.99
C GLY A 306 11.54 5.93 -8.10
N THR A 307 10.25 5.68 -7.86
CA THR A 307 9.63 4.34 -8.00
C THR A 307 9.79 3.79 -9.42
N LEU A 308 9.47 4.58 -10.45
CA LEU A 308 9.65 4.17 -11.86
C LEU A 308 11.11 3.85 -12.20
N LYS A 309 12.08 4.67 -11.76
CA LYS A 309 13.51 4.43 -12.01
C LYS A 309 14.00 3.13 -11.33
N THR A 310 13.62 2.92 -10.07
CA THR A 310 14.01 1.72 -9.29
C THR A 310 13.34 0.44 -9.80
N LEU A 311 12.11 0.51 -10.31
CA LEU A 311 11.44 -0.63 -10.96
C LEU A 311 11.99 -0.89 -12.38
N ALA A 312 12.39 0.13 -13.13
CA ALA A 312 12.97 -0.01 -14.47
C ALA A 312 14.32 -0.78 -14.44
N GLU A 313 15.20 -0.47 -13.49
CA GLU A 313 16.46 -1.20 -13.28
C GLU A 313 16.27 -2.65 -12.82
N ARG A 314 15.04 -3.00 -12.40
CA ARG A 314 14.66 -4.33 -11.91
C ARG A 314 13.55 -4.96 -12.76
N GLN A 315 13.35 -4.47 -13.99
CA GLN A 315 12.41 -5.01 -14.95
C GLN A 315 12.99 -6.29 -15.58
N GLY A 316 12.26 -7.40 -15.47
CA GLY A 316 12.69 -8.75 -15.80
C GLY A 316 13.39 -8.87 -17.16
N THR A 317 14.48 -9.62 -17.19
CA THR A 317 15.40 -9.74 -18.34
C THR A 317 15.53 -11.16 -18.86
N VAL A 318 15.22 -12.17 -18.04
CA VAL A 318 15.27 -13.58 -18.38
C VAL A 318 13.91 -14.25 -18.13
N VAL A 319 13.76 -15.49 -18.61
CA VAL A 319 12.64 -16.36 -18.21
C VAL A 319 13.12 -17.24 -17.05
N ASP A 320 12.63 -17.00 -15.84
CA ASP A 320 12.93 -17.80 -14.63
C ASP A 320 11.60 -18.23 -13.97
N ALA A 321 11.24 -19.50 -14.14
CA ALA A 321 9.99 -20.07 -13.62
C ALA A 321 9.95 -20.20 -12.08
N MET A 322 11.09 -20.11 -11.37
CA MET A 322 11.13 -20.09 -9.91
C MET A 322 10.86 -18.69 -9.36
N ARG A 323 11.27 -17.64 -10.07
CA ARG A 323 10.99 -16.24 -9.72
C ARG A 323 9.72 -15.69 -10.35
N GLU A 324 9.20 -16.40 -11.35
CA GLU A 324 8.18 -15.96 -12.31
C GLU A 324 8.61 -14.72 -13.12
N GLU A 325 9.92 -14.53 -13.28
CA GLU A 325 10.54 -13.48 -14.09
C GLU A 325 10.32 -13.81 -15.58
N GLU A 326 9.89 -12.82 -16.34
CA GLU A 326 9.75 -12.87 -17.80
C GLU A 326 10.28 -11.54 -18.38
N PRO A 327 10.87 -11.53 -19.59
CA PRO A 327 11.36 -10.30 -20.23
C PRO A 327 10.30 -9.19 -20.31
N GLY A 328 10.61 -8.04 -19.70
CA GLY A 328 9.74 -6.86 -19.66
C GLY A 328 8.77 -6.80 -18.47
N LYS A 329 8.67 -7.86 -17.66
CA LYS A 329 7.80 -7.91 -16.48
C LYS A 329 8.32 -7.04 -15.34
N ILE A 330 7.42 -6.41 -14.59
CA ILE A 330 7.74 -5.68 -13.36
C ILE A 330 7.54 -6.60 -12.15
N LEU A 331 8.41 -6.48 -11.14
CA LEU A 331 8.39 -7.32 -9.94
C LEU A 331 7.12 -7.14 -9.09
N HIS A 332 6.73 -8.21 -8.40
CA HIS A 332 5.78 -8.17 -7.28
C HIS A 332 6.44 -7.47 -6.09
N GLU A 333 7.57 -8.01 -5.60
CA GLU A 333 8.35 -7.39 -4.52
C GLU A 333 9.83 -7.80 -4.53
N VAL A 334 10.65 -7.00 -3.84
CA VAL A 334 12.04 -7.33 -3.48
C VAL A 334 12.06 -7.81 -2.03
N ARG A 335 12.63 -8.98 -1.75
CA ARG A 335 12.84 -9.44 -0.36
C ARG A 335 14.30 -9.65 0.00
N LEU A 336 14.53 -9.51 1.30
CA LEU A 336 15.79 -9.82 1.94
C LEU A 336 15.68 -11.26 2.46
N ASP A 337 16.64 -12.11 2.12
CA ASP A 337 16.88 -13.28 2.97
C ASP A 337 17.62 -12.80 4.25
N VAL A 338 17.51 -13.60 5.31
CA VAL A 338 18.18 -13.40 6.60
C VAL A 338 19.69 -13.17 6.46
N SER A 339 20.33 -13.68 5.40
CA SER A 339 21.74 -13.45 5.04
C SER A 339 22.06 -12.08 4.39
N THR A 340 21.06 -11.31 3.95
CA THR A 340 21.24 -10.05 3.22
C THR A 340 20.98 -8.81 4.08
N GLY A 341 21.68 -7.70 3.80
CA GLY A 341 21.80 -6.55 4.72
C GLY A 341 21.53 -5.17 4.13
N LEU A 342 20.82 -5.08 3.00
CA LEU A 342 20.51 -3.82 2.31
C LEU A 342 19.00 -3.75 2.06
N ALA A 343 18.32 -2.67 2.44
CA ALA A 343 16.85 -2.55 2.38
C ALA A 343 16.23 -2.82 0.98
N LEU A 344 16.99 -2.60 -0.09
CA LEU A 344 16.60 -2.89 -1.48
C LEU A 344 17.53 -3.92 -2.17
N GLY A 345 18.39 -4.60 -1.41
CA GLY A 345 19.52 -5.39 -1.94
C GLY A 345 19.43 -6.90 -1.67
N GLY A 346 18.34 -7.54 -2.10
CA GLY A 346 18.24 -9.00 -2.23
C GLY A 346 18.49 -9.47 -3.66
N LYS A 347 19.11 -10.66 -3.85
CA LYS A 347 19.30 -11.29 -5.19
C LYS A 347 18.05 -12.03 -5.72
N SER A 348 16.95 -11.98 -4.98
CA SER A 348 15.65 -12.61 -5.28
C SER A 348 14.54 -11.56 -5.24
N ALA A 349 14.31 -10.89 -6.36
CA ALA A 349 12.99 -10.32 -6.64
C ALA A 349 12.04 -11.48 -7.02
N TYR A 350 10.77 -11.34 -6.66
CA TYR A 350 9.68 -12.21 -7.12
C TYR A 350 8.79 -11.41 -8.07
N TYR A 351 8.32 -12.04 -9.15
CA TYR A 351 7.62 -11.38 -10.25
C TYR A 351 6.22 -11.97 -10.51
N GLY A 352 5.60 -12.64 -9.53
CA GLY A 352 4.21 -13.10 -9.63
C GLY A 352 3.19 -11.97 -9.44
N SER A 353 3.33 -10.89 -10.20
CA SER A 353 2.34 -9.83 -10.39
C SER A 353 2.01 -9.75 -11.88
N VAL A 354 0.71 -9.70 -12.19
CA VAL A 354 0.20 -9.51 -13.55
C VAL A 354 -0.12 -8.04 -13.83
N ASP A 355 -0.33 -7.25 -12.77
CA ASP A 355 -0.83 -5.87 -12.80
C ASP A 355 0.28 -4.81 -12.71
N ALA A 356 1.40 -5.06 -12.05
CA ALA A 356 2.50 -4.08 -11.94
C ALA A 356 3.09 -3.68 -13.30
N THR A 357 3.13 -4.60 -14.27
CA THR A 357 3.69 -4.34 -15.62
C THR A 357 2.86 -3.34 -16.43
N PRO A 358 1.53 -3.48 -16.61
CA PRO A 358 0.72 -2.43 -17.22
C PRO A 358 0.65 -1.14 -16.36
N LEU A 359 0.59 -1.26 -15.02
CA LEU A 359 0.56 -0.08 -14.13
C LEU A 359 1.84 0.77 -14.23
N PHE A 360 3.00 0.18 -14.47
CA PHE A 360 4.25 0.93 -14.72
C PHE A 360 4.12 1.90 -15.90
N VAL A 361 3.48 1.46 -16.99
CA VAL A 361 3.26 2.30 -18.19
C VAL A 361 2.21 3.38 -17.93
N VAL A 362 1.17 3.06 -17.15
CA VAL A 362 0.17 4.04 -16.68
C VAL A 362 0.83 5.16 -15.88
N VAL A 363 1.59 4.81 -14.83
CA VAL A 363 2.20 5.80 -13.92
C VAL A 363 3.28 6.60 -14.63
N LEU A 364 4.04 6.02 -15.57
CA LEU A 364 4.93 6.81 -16.45
C LEU A 364 4.14 7.81 -17.31
N GLY A 365 2.99 7.40 -17.84
CA GLY A 365 2.07 8.28 -18.56
C GLY A 365 1.61 9.46 -17.71
N SER A 366 1.19 9.22 -16.47
CA SER A 366 0.86 10.28 -15.51
C SER A 366 2.07 11.16 -15.20
N VAL A 367 3.22 10.59 -14.82
CA VAL A 367 4.47 11.31 -14.50
C VAL A 367 4.94 12.21 -15.65
N SER A 368 4.77 11.80 -16.91
CA SER A 368 5.11 12.63 -18.09
C SER A 368 4.36 13.98 -18.14
N ARG A 369 3.20 14.06 -17.47
CA ARG A 369 2.34 15.26 -17.39
C ARG A 369 2.71 16.20 -16.24
N TRP A 370 3.57 15.78 -15.31
CA TRP A 370 3.93 16.53 -14.09
C TRP A 370 5.13 17.48 -14.23
N GLY A 371 5.62 17.71 -15.45
CA GLY A 371 6.58 18.79 -15.73
C GLY A 371 8.05 18.43 -15.46
N PHE A 372 8.38 17.15 -15.36
CA PHE A 372 9.75 16.69 -15.55
C PHE A 372 10.26 17.02 -16.96
N ASP A 373 11.58 17.10 -17.11
CA ASP A 373 12.22 17.35 -18.40
C ASP A 373 12.06 16.16 -19.35
N ARG A 374 12.25 16.40 -20.66
CA ARG A 374 12.04 15.39 -21.69
C ARG A 374 13.04 14.23 -21.58
N GLU A 375 14.30 14.49 -21.22
CA GLU A 375 15.36 13.48 -21.16
C GLU A 375 15.10 12.47 -20.02
N THR A 376 14.63 12.96 -18.86
CA THR A 376 14.16 12.15 -17.73
C THR A 376 13.01 11.20 -18.10
N ILE A 377 12.09 11.62 -18.99
CA ILE A 377 10.97 10.77 -19.45
C ILE A 377 11.43 9.84 -20.59
N ASP A 378 12.18 10.35 -21.56
CA ASP A 378 12.73 9.59 -22.69
C ASP A 378 13.54 8.37 -22.20
N ALA A 379 14.33 8.54 -21.13
CA ALA A 379 15.13 7.48 -20.51
C ALA A 379 14.30 6.30 -19.96
N LEU A 380 13.00 6.48 -19.70
CA LEU A 380 12.10 5.43 -19.21
C LEU A 380 11.26 4.79 -20.32
N LEU A 381 11.16 5.41 -21.50
CA LEU A 381 10.38 4.87 -22.63
C LEU A 381 10.81 3.47 -23.08
N PRO A 382 12.11 3.09 -23.17
CA PRO A 382 12.50 1.72 -23.52
C PRO A 382 11.97 0.66 -22.56
N ASN A 383 11.80 1.00 -21.28
CA ASN A 383 11.27 0.09 -20.26
C ASN A 383 9.74 0.01 -20.35
N ALA A 384 9.06 1.11 -20.70
CA ALA A 384 7.64 1.08 -21.02
C ALA A 384 7.36 0.26 -22.31
N ASP A 385 8.21 0.35 -23.32
CA ASP A 385 8.07 -0.43 -24.55
C ASP A 385 8.31 -1.93 -24.30
N ARG A 386 9.29 -2.29 -23.45
CA ARG A 386 9.45 -3.66 -22.92
C ARG A 386 8.25 -4.15 -22.10
N ALA A 387 7.60 -3.28 -21.32
CA ALA A 387 6.40 -3.65 -20.56
C ALA A 387 5.20 -3.90 -21.49
N LEU A 388 5.06 -3.10 -22.56
CA LEU A 388 4.07 -3.35 -23.62
C LEU A 388 4.41 -4.58 -24.48
N GLU A 389 5.69 -4.97 -24.57
CA GLU A 389 6.12 -6.22 -25.19
C GLU A 389 5.75 -7.43 -24.32
N TRP A 390 6.04 -7.40 -23.02
CA TRP A 390 5.60 -8.43 -22.08
C TRP A 390 4.09 -8.68 -22.16
N ILE A 391 3.28 -7.62 -22.22
CA ILE A 391 1.81 -7.69 -22.38
C ILE A 391 1.39 -8.52 -23.60
N ARG A 392 2.14 -8.49 -24.70
CA ARG A 392 1.80 -9.18 -25.96
C ARG A 392 2.39 -10.59 -26.07
N GLU A 393 3.63 -10.77 -25.60
CA GLU A 393 4.40 -12.00 -25.85
C GLU A 393 4.32 -13.00 -24.66
N TYR A 394 3.96 -12.53 -23.45
CA TYR A 394 3.90 -13.34 -22.22
C TYR A 394 2.58 -13.19 -21.43
N GLY A 395 1.93 -12.02 -21.52
CA GLY A 395 0.64 -11.73 -20.89
C GLY A 395 -0.56 -12.31 -21.65
N ASP A 396 -0.63 -12.08 -22.96
CA ASP A 396 -1.65 -12.64 -23.87
C ASP A 396 -1.26 -14.08 -24.28
N ARG A 397 -1.48 -15.05 -23.37
CA ARG A 397 -0.88 -16.39 -23.43
C ARG A 397 -1.43 -17.28 -24.54
N ASP A 398 -2.64 -17.01 -25.03
CA ASP A 398 -3.30 -17.76 -26.10
C ASP A 398 -3.71 -16.90 -27.32
N GLY A 399 -3.50 -15.57 -27.28
CA GLY A 399 -3.78 -14.66 -28.38
C GLY A 399 -5.22 -14.14 -28.45
N ASP A 400 -6.03 -14.35 -27.40
CA ASP A 400 -7.40 -13.82 -27.32
C ASP A 400 -7.45 -12.31 -27.08
N GLY A 401 -6.31 -11.68 -26.76
CA GLY A 401 -6.16 -10.24 -26.55
C GLY A 401 -6.30 -9.77 -25.11
N PHE A 402 -6.46 -10.67 -24.13
CA PHE A 402 -6.48 -10.36 -22.71
C PHE A 402 -5.19 -10.82 -22.02
N VAL A 403 -4.74 -10.05 -21.02
CA VAL A 403 -3.59 -10.44 -20.20
C VAL A 403 -4.03 -11.40 -19.09
N GLU A 404 -3.38 -12.55 -19.02
CA GLU A 404 -3.63 -13.63 -18.07
C GLU A 404 -2.46 -13.87 -17.11
N TYR A 405 -2.75 -14.56 -16.00
CA TYR A 405 -1.71 -15.17 -15.16
C TYR A 405 -1.96 -16.65 -14.91
N LYS A 406 -0.87 -17.36 -14.60
CA LYS A 406 -0.86 -18.72 -14.08
C LYS A 406 0.45 -18.94 -13.35
N ARG A 407 0.40 -19.31 -12.06
CA ARG A 407 1.60 -19.59 -11.26
C ARG A 407 2.50 -20.61 -11.96
N LEU A 408 3.80 -20.33 -12.02
CA LEU A 408 4.77 -21.22 -12.70
C LEU A 408 5.41 -22.26 -11.76
N ASN A 409 5.22 -22.13 -10.44
CA ASN A 409 5.73 -23.08 -9.44
C ASN A 409 4.83 -23.14 -8.19
N ASP A 410 5.03 -24.13 -7.32
CA ASP A 410 4.21 -24.37 -6.11
C ASP A 410 4.55 -23.46 -4.91
N HIS A 411 5.46 -22.50 -5.08
CA HIS A 411 5.79 -21.48 -4.07
C HIS A 411 5.26 -20.08 -4.45
N GLY A 412 4.91 -19.88 -5.73
CA GLY A 412 4.29 -18.66 -6.23
C GLY A 412 2.83 -18.48 -5.84
N LEU A 413 2.38 -17.22 -5.84
CA LEU A 413 1.02 -16.80 -5.57
C LEU A 413 0.01 -17.47 -6.53
N VAL A 414 -1.09 -17.97 -5.97
CA VAL A 414 -2.21 -18.53 -6.75
C VAL A 414 -2.84 -17.47 -7.63
N ASN A 415 -3.17 -16.31 -7.05
CA ASN A 415 -3.76 -15.16 -7.73
C ASN A 415 -2.73 -14.03 -7.82
N GLN A 416 -2.50 -13.46 -9.01
CA GLN A 416 -1.39 -12.52 -9.27
C GLN A 416 -1.86 -11.08 -9.60
N GLY A 417 -3.16 -10.80 -9.47
CA GLY A 417 -3.70 -9.43 -9.41
C GLY A 417 -3.76 -8.90 -7.98
N TRP A 418 -4.39 -7.74 -7.76
CA TRP A 418 -4.43 -7.10 -6.44
C TRP A 418 -5.17 -7.92 -5.37
N LYS A 419 -6.17 -8.72 -5.76
CA LYS A 419 -6.80 -9.73 -4.90
C LYS A 419 -5.98 -11.03 -4.87
N ASP A 420 -4.79 -10.96 -4.28
CA ASP A 420 -3.77 -12.04 -4.34
C ASP A 420 -3.97 -13.23 -3.38
N SER A 421 -4.91 -13.16 -2.44
CA SER A 421 -5.26 -14.33 -1.59
C SER A 421 -5.78 -15.48 -2.45
N TRP A 422 -5.49 -16.71 -2.03
CA TRP A 422 -5.77 -17.94 -2.78
C TRP A 422 -7.27 -18.16 -3.10
N ASP A 423 -8.16 -17.57 -2.30
CA ASP A 423 -9.62 -17.63 -2.42
C ASP A 423 -10.24 -16.42 -3.15
N GLY A 424 -9.45 -15.38 -3.45
CA GLY A 424 -9.94 -14.04 -3.80
C GLY A 424 -10.73 -13.92 -5.12
N ILE A 425 -10.62 -14.93 -6.01
CA ILE A 425 -11.30 -15.00 -7.31
C ILE A 425 -12.16 -16.27 -7.37
N ASN A 426 -13.48 -16.08 -7.31
CA ASN A 426 -14.48 -17.15 -7.24
C ASN A 426 -15.74 -16.79 -8.05
N PHE A 427 -16.47 -17.81 -8.48
CA PHE A 427 -17.81 -17.71 -9.07
C PHE A 427 -18.85 -17.39 -7.98
N ALA A 428 -20.04 -16.94 -8.37
CA ALA A 428 -21.12 -16.59 -7.44
C ALA A 428 -21.59 -17.76 -6.55
N ASP A 429 -21.35 -19.00 -6.99
CA ASP A 429 -21.62 -20.24 -6.22
C ASP A 429 -20.52 -20.61 -5.21
N GLY A 430 -19.40 -19.88 -5.20
CA GLY A 430 -18.26 -20.05 -4.29
C GLY A 430 -17.20 -21.02 -4.81
N THR A 431 -17.34 -21.57 -6.03
CA THR A 431 -16.25 -22.31 -6.68
C THR A 431 -15.12 -21.36 -7.10
N LEU A 432 -13.87 -21.81 -7.00
CA LEU A 432 -12.70 -21.01 -7.40
C LEU A 432 -12.52 -21.03 -8.92
N ALA A 433 -12.00 -19.94 -9.48
CA ALA A 433 -11.57 -19.91 -10.87
C ALA A 433 -10.27 -20.73 -11.08
N GLU A 434 -10.17 -21.45 -12.19
CA GLU A 434 -8.99 -22.28 -12.51
C GLU A 434 -8.10 -21.59 -13.56
N PRO A 435 -6.75 -21.60 -13.42
CA PRO A 435 -5.85 -20.81 -14.26
C PRO A 435 -5.39 -21.46 -15.58
N PRO A 436 -5.17 -20.67 -16.66
CA PRO A 436 -5.00 -19.20 -16.66
C PRO A 436 -6.24 -18.37 -16.34
N ILE A 437 -6.05 -17.18 -15.75
CA ILE A 437 -7.15 -16.27 -15.37
C ILE A 437 -6.88 -14.88 -15.95
N ALA A 438 -7.86 -14.33 -16.66
CA ALA A 438 -7.84 -12.96 -17.19
C ALA A 438 -8.72 -12.03 -16.33
N LEU A 439 -8.12 -11.20 -15.46
CA LEU A 439 -8.83 -10.31 -14.54
C LEU A 439 -9.36 -9.04 -15.22
N CYS A 440 -10.55 -8.57 -14.82
CA CYS A 440 -11.19 -7.42 -15.44
C CYS A 440 -10.42 -6.10 -15.23
N GLU A 441 -9.91 -5.84 -14.02
CA GLU A 441 -9.13 -4.62 -13.73
C GLU A 441 -7.76 -4.63 -14.41
N VAL A 442 -7.18 -5.81 -14.63
CA VAL A 442 -5.92 -5.96 -15.37
C VAL A 442 -6.10 -5.53 -16.82
N GLN A 443 -7.24 -5.86 -17.45
CA GLN A 443 -7.56 -5.38 -18.79
C GLN A 443 -7.76 -3.84 -18.81
N ALA A 444 -8.24 -3.26 -17.70
CA ALA A 444 -8.34 -1.81 -17.55
C ALA A 444 -6.95 -1.16 -17.42
N TYR A 445 -6.01 -1.77 -16.71
CA TYR A 445 -4.62 -1.31 -16.62
C TYR A 445 -3.91 -1.41 -17.98
N VAL A 446 -4.13 -2.50 -18.73
CA VAL A 446 -3.57 -2.70 -20.08
C VAL A 446 -4.14 -1.68 -21.08
N HIS A 447 -5.44 -1.39 -21.02
CA HIS A 447 -6.06 -0.30 -21.77
C HIS A 447 -5.44 1.06 -21.38
N GLY A 448 -5.23 1.30 -20.08
CA GLY A 448 -4.52 2.47 -19.56
C GLY A 448 -3.09 2.59 -20.09
N ALA A 449 -2.32 1.50 -20.12
CA ALA A 449 -0.95 1.43 -20.62
C ALA A 449 -0.87 1.80 -22.12
N TYR A 450 -1.77 1.25 -22.94
CA TYR A 450 -1.86 1.60 -24.35
C TYR A 450 -2.24 3.08 -24.58
N VAL A 451 -3.19 3.63 -23.80
CA VAL A 451 -3.57 5.05 -23.88
C VAL A 451 -2.42 5.97 -23.42
N ALA A 452 -1.75 5.62 -22.32
CA ALA A 452 -0.61 6.36 -21.78
C ALA A 452 0.55 6.43 -22.78
N ARG A 453 0.96 5.29 -23.35
CA ARG A 453 2.07 5.26 -24.33
C ARG A 453 1.66 5.85 -25.68
N SER A 454 0.39 5.74 -26.09
CA SER A 454 -0.17 6.44 -27.25
C SER A 454 -0.06 7.96 -27.09
N TRP A 455 -0.36 8.49 -25.90
CA TRP A 455 -0.18 9.91 -25.60
C TRP A 455 1.31 10.32 -25.64
N MET A 456 2.19 9.57 -24.98
CA MET A 456 3.64 9.87 -25.00
C MET A 456 4.23 9.80 -26.41
N ALA A 457 3.76 8.89 -27.27
CA ALA A 457 4.14 8.83 -28.68
C ALA A 457 3.66 10.08 -29.45
N TYR A 458 2.43 10.52 -29.22
CA TYR A 458 1.86 11.71 -29.85
C TYR A 458 2.63 12.99 -29.48
N ASP A 459 2.90 13.22 -28.20
CA ASP A 459 3.67 14.38 -27.72
C ASP A 459 5.16 14.31 -28.15
N ALA A 460 5.70 13.11 -28.37
CA ALA A 460 7.02 12.93 -28.97
C ALA A 460 7.05 13.13 -30.51
N GLY A 461 5.89 13.24 -31.17
CA GLY A 461 5.75 13.40 -32.62
C GLY A 461 5.64 12.09 -33.42
N ASP A 462 5.68 10.92 -32.76
CA ASP A 462 5.45 9.62 -33.41
C ASP A 462 3.94 9.34 -33.55
N LEU A 463 3.37 9.96 -34.57
CA LEU A 463 1.94 9.81 -34.91
C LEU A 463 1.58 8.40 -35.39
N ALA A 464 2.55 7.59 -35.80
CA ALA A 464 2.32 6.21 -36.27
C ALA A 464 2.13 5.27 -35.08
N LEU A 465 3.09 5.27 -34.14
CA LEU A 465 3.00 4.50 -32.89
C LEU A 465 1.81 4.97 -32.03
N ALA A 466 1.56 6.28 -31.99
CA ALA A 466 0.39 6.83 -31.30
C ALA A 466 -0.93 6.25 -31.86
N ALA A 467 -1.06 6.14 -33.18
CA ALA A 467 -2.23 5.57 -33.83
C ALA A 467 -2.38 4.06 -33.55
N GLU A 468 -1.30 3.28 -33.69
CA GLU A 468 -1.33 1.84 -33.43
C GLU A 468 -1.77 1.53 -31.99
N LEU A 469 -1.16 2.18 -31.00
CA LEU A 469 -1.46 1.95 -29.58
C LEU A 469 -2.90 2.36 -29.22
N ARG A 470 -3.42 3.44 -29.82
CA ARG A 470 -4.83 3.85 -29.66
C ARG A 470 -5.78 2.81 -30.25
N ASP A 471 -5.45 2.25 -31.41
CA ASP A 471 -6.31 1.29 -32.11
C ASP A 471 -6.26 -0.11 -31.46
N ARG A 472 -5.13 -0.46 -30.79
CA ARG A 472 -5.03 -1.56 -29.82
C ARG A 472 -5.94 -1.32 -28.61
N ALA A 473 -5.83 -0.17 -27.93
CA ALA A 473 -6.69 0.18 -26.79
C ALA A 473 -8.18 0.11 -27.14
N ALA A 474 -8.58 0.70 -28.27
CA ALA A 474 -9.97 0.66 -28.75
C ALA A 474 -10.44 -0.78 -29.07
N THR A 475 -9.54 -1.69 -29.43
CA THR A 475 -9.86 -3.09 -29.73
C THR A 475 -9.99 -3.95 -28.47
N LEU A 476 -9.10 -3.75 -27.49
CA LEU A 476 -9.24 -4.32 -26.14
C LEU A 476 -10.56 -3.86 -25.49
N LYS A 477 -10.90 -2.57 -25.61
CA LYS A 477 -12.18 -2.04 -25.10
C LYS A 477 -13.38 -2.79 -25.69
N ARG A 478 -13.44 -3.00 -27.02
CA ARG A 478 -14.55 -3.75 -27.64
C ARG A 478 -14.62 -5.18 -27.12
N ARG A 479 -13.51 -5.94 -27.19
CA ARG A 479 -13.46 -7.33 -26.72
C ARG A 479 -13.89 -7.47 -25.26
N PHE A 480 -13.42 -6.60 -24.37
CA PHE A 480 -13.83 -6.59 -22.96
C PHE A 480 -15.33 -6.37 -22.81
N ASN A 481 -15.88 -5.38 -23.51
CA ASN A 481 -17.30 -5.03 -23.46
C ASN A 481 -18.25 -6.03 -24.16
N GLU A 482 -17.68 -6.97 -24.90
CA GLU A 482 -18.36 -8.09 -25.56
C GLU A 482 -18.29 -9.38 -24.71
N GLN A 483 -17.18 -9.64 -24.00
CA GLN A 483 -16.90 -10.92 -23.34
C GLN A 483 -17.00 -10.91 -21.81
N PHE A 484 -16.70 -9.79 -21.13
CA PHE A 484 -16.81 -9.68 -19.67
C PHE A 484 -18.17 -9.19 -19.20
N TRP A 485 -19.02 -8.64 -20.08
CA TRP A 485 -20.33 -8.12 -19.69
C TRP A 485 -21.36 -9.24 -19.45
N LEU A 486 -22.05 -9.20 -18.31
CA LEU A 486 -23.08 -10.17 -17.94
C LEU A 486 -24.47 -9.52 -18.11
N PRO A 487 -25.13 -9.65 -19.29
CA PRO A 487 -26.34 -8.89 -19.61
C PRO A 487 -27.53 -9.23 -18.68
N ASP A 488 -27.65 -10.48 -18.26
CA ASP A 488 -28.71 -10.91 -17.33
C ASP A 488 -28.44 -10.49 -15.87
N LYS A 489 -27.25 -9.96 -15.57
CA LYS A 489 -26.83 -9.53 -14.23
C LYS A 489 -26.61 -8.03 -14.06
N GLY A 490 -26.43 -7.27 -15.14
CA GLY A 490 -26.22 -5.81 -15.07
C GLY A 490 -24.80 -5.35 -14.66
N TYR A 491 -23.82 -6.26 -14.63
CA TYR A 491 -22.43 -5.96 -14.27
C TYR A 491 -21.40 -6.77 -15.08
N TYR A 492 -20.11 -6.55 -14.82
CA TYR A 492 -19.02 -7.29 -15.47
C TYR A 492 -18.52 -8.44 -14.59
N ALA A 493 -18.20 -9.57 -15.22
CA ALA A 493 -17.48 -10.67 -14.59
C ALA A 493 -16.14 -10.19 -14.02
N VAL A 494 -15.75 -10.71 -12.85
CA VAL A 494 -14.48 -10.35 -12.21
C VAL A 494 -13.27 -10.86 -13.02
N ALA A 495 -13.44 -11.97 -13.73
CA ALA A 495 -12.43 -12.57 -14.61
C ALA A 495 -13.06 -13.42 -15.73
N LEU A 496 -12.23 -13.87 -16.67
CA LEU A 496 -12.43 -15.13 -17.41
C LEU A 496 -11.51 -16.21 -16.82
N ASP A 497 -11.96 -17.45 -16.73
CA ASP A 497 -11.15 -18.61 -16.30
C ASP A 497 -10.46 -19.33 -17.47
N ARG A 498 -9.75 -20.45 -17.19
CA ARG A 498 -9.02 -21.23 -18.21
C ARG A 498 -9.86 -21.77 -19.37
N ASP A 499 -11.17 -21.92 -19.17
CA ASP A 499 -12.13 -22.40 -20.16
C ASP A 499 -12.88 -21.20 -20.79
N LYS A 500 -12.36 -19.98 -20.58
CA LYS A 500 -12.88 -18.66 -20.92
C LYS A 500 -14.31 -18.42 -20.43
N ARG A 501 -14.69 -19.06 -19.31
CA ARG A 501 -15.99 -18.88 -18.67
C ARG A 501 -15.97 -17.57 -17.86
N PRO A 502 -16.97 -16.69 -18.00
CA PRO A 502 -17.10 -15.51 -17.17
C PRO A 502 -17.27 -15.87 -15.68
N VAL A 503 -16.33 -15.44 -14.85
CA VAL A 503 -16.35 -15.62 -13.40
C VAL A 503 -17.35 -14.62 -12.81
N ASP A 504 -18.50 -15.13 -12.41
CA ASP A 504 -19.76 -14.38 -12.40
C ASP A 504 -20.13 -13.72 -11.06
N ALA A 505 -19.22 -13.68 -10.09
CA ALA A 505 -19.44 -13.04 -8.80
C ALA A 505 -19.40 -11.50 -8.89
N CYS A 506 -20.22 -10.83 -8.08
CA CYS A 506 -20.20 -9.37 -7.96
C CYS A 506 -19.07 -8.95 -7.01
N ALA A 507 -18.08 -8.24 -7.54
CA ALA A 507 -16.86 -7.81 -6.85
C ALA A 507 -16.48 -6.36 -7.21
N SER A 508 -15.66 -5.71 -6.38
CA SER A 508 -15.31 -4.29 -6.53
C SER A 508 -14.45 -3.99 -7.77
N ASN A 509 -13.67 -4.97 -8.25
CA ASN A 509 -12.75 -4.88 -9.38
C ASN A 509 -13.30 -4.12 -10.60
N MET A 510 -14.58 -4.32 -10.94
CA MET A 510 -15.24 -3.66 -12.08
C MET A 510 -15.28 -2.13 -11.97
N GLY A 511 -15.18 -1.57 -10.77
CA GLY A 511 -15.06 -0.12 -10.57
C GLY A 511 -13.69 0.45 -10.97
N HIS A 512 -12.62 -0.35 -10.97
CA HIS A 512 -11.33 0.06 -11.56
C HIS A 512 -11.46 0.22 -13.08
N CYS A 513 -12.33 -0.55 -13.73
CA CYS A 513 -12.62 -0.44 -15.17
C CYS A 513 -13.26 0.91 -15.56
N LEU A 514 -13.90 1.60 -14.60
CA LEU A 514 -14.33 3.00 -14.78
C LEU A 514 -13.12 3.94 -14.86
N TRP A 515 -12.15 3.86 -13.93
CA TRP A 515 -11.00 4.80 -13.90
C TRP A 515 -10.32 4.93 -15.26
N PHE A 516 -10.09 3.81 -15.93
CA PHE A 516 -9.37 3.75 -17.21
C PHE A 516 -10.27 3.97 -18.44
N GLY A 517 -11.58 4.16 -18.25
CA GLY A 517 -12.53 4.37 -19.34
C GLY A 517 -12.82 3.12 -20.18
N LEU A 518 -12.61 1.93 -19.61
CA LEU A 518 -12.79 0.66 -20.31
C LEU A 518 -14.28 0.36 -20.51
N VAL A 519 -15.13 0.69 -19.55
CA VAL A 519 -16.59 0.46 -19.57
C VAL A 519 -17.30 1.30 -20.66
N ASP A 520 -18.31 0.76 -21.33
CA ASP A 520 -19.16 1.55 -22.26
C ASP A 520 -20.16 2.45 -21.51
N GLU A 521 -20.51 3.60 -22.10
CA GLU A 521 -21.33 4.64 -21.46
C GLU A 521 -22.78 4.17 -21.14
N ASP A 522 -23.29 3.15 -21.83
CA ASP A 522 -24.62 2.54 -21.65
C ASP A 522 -24.67 1.47 -20.53
N LYS A 523 -23.53 0.83 -20.25
CA LYS A 523 -23.39 -0.24 -19.25
C LYS A 523 -23.08 0.30 -17.85
N ALA A 524 -22.40 1.45 -17.79
CA ALA A 524 -21.98 2.06 -16.53
C ALA A 524 -23.11 2.28 -15.49
N PRO A 525 -24.34 2.74 -15.85
CA PRO A 525 -25.38 3.00 -14.85
C PRO A 525 -25.81 1.75 -14.06
N GLN A 526 -26.00 0.62 -14.75
CA GLN A 526 -26.39 -0.65 -14.12
C GLN A 526 -25.28 -1.15 -13.17
N MET A 527 -24.03 -1.14 -13.64
CA MET A 527 -22.89 -1.55 -12.83
C MET A 527 -22.70 -0.67 -11.58
N VAL A 528 -23.01 0.63 -11.67
CA VAL A 528 -22.96 1.56 -10.53
C VAL A 528 -24.12 1.34 -9.55
N GLU A 529 -25.31 0.94 -10.02
CA GLU A 529 -26.40 0.48 -9.15
C GLU A 529 -25.96 -0.73 -8.30
N HIS A 530 -25.24 -1.69 -8.90
CA HIS A 530 -24.65 -2.82 -8.16
C HIS A 530 -23.54 -2.43 -7.19
N LEU A 531 -22.63 -1.51 -7.55
CA LEU A 531 -21.62 -1.00 -6.60
C LEU A 531 -22.29 -0.31 -5.39
N MET A 532 -23.36 0.45 -5.63
CA MET A 532 -24.05 1.23 -4.60
C MET A 532 -25.18 0.48 -3.85
N SER A 533 -25.37 -0.81 -4.14
CA SER A 533 -26.40 -1.66 -3.51
C SER A 533 -26.06 -1.96 -2.03
N PRO A 534 -27.01 -2.40 -1.19
CA PRO A 534 -26.74 -2.78 0.20
C PRO A 534 -25.71 -3.92 0.36
N GLU A 535 -25.64 -4.80 -0.63
CA GLU A 535 -24.76 -5.98 -0.63
C GLU A 535 -23.29 -5.58 -0.83
N MET A 536 -23.04 -4.55 -1.65
CA MET A 536 -21.72 -4.00 -1.96
C MET A 536 -21.36 -2.78 -1.11
N PHE A 537 -22.23 -1.79 -0.97
CA PHE A 537 -21.95 -0.56 -0.21
C PHE A 537 -22.37 -0.68 1.26
N SER A 538 -21.37 -0.87 2.12
CA SER A 538 -21.52 -1.13 3.56
C SER A 538 -22.04 0.03 4.43
N GLY A 539 -22.11 1.25 3.89
CA GLY A 539 -22.21 2.49 4.67
C GLY A 539 -20.86 3.04 5.15
N TRP A 540 -19.79 2.24 5.08
CA TRP A 540 -18.39 2.63 5.30
C TRP A 540 -17.54 2.65 4.02
N GLY A 541 -18.02 1.99 2.95
CA GLY A 541 -17.33 1.78 1.68
C GLY A 541 -17.84 0.55 0.93
N ILE A 542 -17.39 0.37 -0.29
CA ILE A 542 -17.63 -0.78 -1.17
C ILE A 542 -16.83 -1.99 -0.68
N ARG A 543 -17.45 -3.17 -0.66
CA ARG A 543 -16.85 -4.45 -0.31
C ARG A 543 -16.10 -5.08 -1.50
N THR A 544 -15.09 -5.89 -1.20
CA THR A 544 -14.36 -6.72 -2.16
C THR A 544 -15.18 -7.83 -2.83
N LEU A 545 -16.32 -8.18 -2.24
CA LEU A 545 -17.30 -9.15 -2.74
C LEU A 545 -18.69 -8.81 -2.15
N ALA A 546 -19.76 -8.94 -2.95
CA ALA A 546 -21.12 -8.65 -2.51
C ALA A 546 -21.62 -9.68 -1.46
N SER A 547 -22.43 -9.22 -0.50
CA SER A 547 -22.83 -10.04 0.66
C SER A 547 -23.78 -11.21 0.38
N ASP A 548 -24.29 -11.33 -0.86
CA ASP A 548 -25.13 -12.41 -1.35
C ASP A 548 -24.32 -13.51 -2.08
N MET A 549 -23.04 -13.27 -2.38
CA MET A 549 -22.14 -14.26 -3.01
C MET A 549 -21.76 -15.37 -2.02
N ARG A 550 -21.67 -16.61 -2.49
CA ARG A 550 -21.43 -17.79 -1.63
C ARG A 550 -20.11 -17.79 -0.86
N ALA A 551 -19.06 -17.15 -1.38
CA ALA A 551 -17.77 -17.03 -0.70
C ALA A 551 -17.72 -15.88 0.33
N TYR A 552 -18.80 -15.11 0.49
CA TYR A 552 -18.80 -13.90 1.30
C TYR A 552 -18.51 -14.16 2.79
N ASN A 553 -17.53 -13.41 3.30
CA ASN A 553 -17.18 -13.34 4.71
C ASN A 553 -16.74 -11.90 5.03
N PRO A 554 -17.45 -11.18 5.93
CA PRO A 554 -17.11 -9.80 6.30
C PRO A 554 -15.70 -9.66 6.92
N ALA A 555 -15.12 -10.76 7.40
CA ALA A 555 -13.77 -10.84 7.95
C ALA A 555 -12.81 -11.68 7.08
N SER A 556 -13.06 -11.83 5.76
CA SER A 556 -12.05 -12.32 4.80
C SER A 556 -11.21 -11.16 4.26
N TYR A 557 -9.94 -11.43 3.94
CA TYR A 557 -9.00 -10.48 3.36
C TYR A 557 -9.50 -9.92 2.02
N HIS A 558 -10.08 -10.75 1.14
CA HIS A 558 -10.55 -10.36 -0.20
C HIS A 558 -11.98 -10.81 -0.57
N ASN A 559 -12.70 -11.49 0.32
CA ASN A 559 -14.08 -11.95 0.05
C ASN A 559 -15.12 -11.28 0.94
N GLY A 560 -14.99 -9.97 1.19
CA GLY A 560 -16.05 -9.18 1.86
C GLY A 560 -15.58 -7.93 2.59
N SER A 561 -14.29 -7.82 2.91
CA SER A 561 -13.65 -6.63 3.48
C SER A 561 -13.83 -5.35 2.65
N VAL A 562 -13.61 -4.20 3.29
CA VAL A 562 -13.55 -2.88 2.64
C VAL A 562 -12.09 -2.41 2.61
N TRP A 563 -11.57 -2.15 1.41
CA TRP A 563 -10.22 -1.64 1.16
C TRP A 563 -10.28 -0.16 0.76
N PRO A 564 -9.58 0.76 1.46
CA PRO A 564 -9.64 2.18 1.12
C PRO A 564 -9.11 2.53 -0.27
N HIS A 565 -8.07 1.84 -0.76
CA HIS A 565 -7.46 2.15 -2.05
C HIS A 565 -8.38 1.81 -3.23
N ASP A 566 -8.93 0.59 -3.25
CA ASP A 566 -9.99 0.14 -4.17
C ASP A 566 -11.14 1.15 -4.22
N ASN A 567 -11.66 1.52 -3.06
CA ASN A 567 -12.71 2.53 -2.94
C ASN A 567 -12.32 3.91 -3.49
N ALA A 568 -11.06 4.34 -3.35
CA ALA A 568 -10.58 5.59 -3.91
C ALA A 568 -10.49 5.54 -5.45
N LEU A 569 -10.11 4.39 -6.01
CA LEU A 569 -10.10 4.16 -7.46
C LEU A 569 -11.53 4.11 -8.01
N ILE A 570 -12.46 3.48 -7.30
CA ILE A 570 -13.91 3.52 -7.60
C ILE A 570 -14.43 4.96 -7.61
N VAL A 571 -14.15 5.76 -6.57
CA VAL A 571 -14.59 7.17 -6.45
C VAL A 571 -14.16 8.01 -7.67
N ALA A 572 -12.91 7.88 -8.09
CA ALA A 572 -12.41 8.60 -9.26
C ALA A 572 -12.97 8.08 -10.59
N GLY A 573 -13.21 6.76 -10.70
CA GLY A 573 -13.91 6.15 -11.83
C GLY A 573 -15.36 6.64 -11.97
N LEU A 574 -16.11 6.67 -10.86
CA LEU A 574 -17.45 7.25 -10.78
C LEU A 574 -17.44 8.73 -11.22
N LEU A 575 -16.51 9.53 -10.70
CA LEU A 575 -16.35 10.95 -11.05
C LEU A 575 -16.00 11.18 -12.53
N ARG A 576 -15.30 10.23 -13.17
CA ARG A 576 -14.99 10.24 -14.61
C ARG A 576 -16.23 10.00 -15.48
N TYR A 577 -17.14 9.12 -15.06
CA TYR A 577 -18.39 8.84 -15.78
C TYR A 577 -19.54 9.79 -15.42
N GLY A 578 -19.40 10.58 -14.34
CA GLY A 578 -20.36 11.62 -13.94
C GLY A 578 -21.21 11.28 -12.71
N PHE A 579 -20.99 10.12 -12.09
CA PHE A 579 -21.63 9.65 -10.86
C PHE A 579 -21.07 10.38 -9.63
N VAL A 580 -21.42 11.67 -9.50
CA VAL A 580 -20.87 12.58 -8.48
C VAL A 580 -21.44 12.28 -7.08
N GLU A 581 -22.71 11.90 -6.97
CA GLU A 581 -23.37 11.71 -5.67
C GLU A 581 -22.94 10.38 -5.03
N GLU A 582 -22.76 9.35 -5.85
CA GLU A 582 -22.20 8.05 -5.52
C GLU A 582 -20.75 8.17 -5.05
N ALA A 583 -19.92 8.91 -5.81
CA ALA A 583 -18.54 9.19 -5.45
C ALA A 583 -18.43 9.99 -4.14
N GLN A 584 -19.30 11.00 -3.93
CA GLN A 584 -19.36 11.73 -2.66
C GLN A 584 -19.73 10.80 -1.49
N ARG A 585 -20.72 9.91 -1.66
CA ARG A 585 -21.14 8.97 -0.60
C ARG A 585 -20.00 8.05 -0.15
N ILE A 586 -19.25 7.45 -1.09
CA ILE A 586 -18.11 6.60 -0.76
C ILE A 586 -16.98 7.41 -0.12
N ALA A 587 -16.63 8.57 -0.68
CA ALA A 587 -15.54 9.40 -0.16
C ALA A 587 -15.83 9.92 1.25
N THR A 588 -17.07 10.33 1.54
CA THR A 588 -17.51 10.70 2.88
C THR A 588 -17.45 9.50 3.83
N ALA A 589 -17.93 8.33 3.42
CA ALA A 589 -17.91 7.12 4.26
C ALA A 589 -16.48 6.70 4.67
N LEU A 590 -15.50 6.79 3.76
CA LEU A 590 -14.08 6.55 4.09
C LEU A 590 -13.49 7.64 5.00
N LEU A 591 -13.82 8.92 4.78
CA LEU A 591 -13.32 10.01 5.62
C LEU A 591 -13.92 9.96 7.04
N GLU A 592 -15.15 9.47 7.18
CA GLU A 592 -15.77 9.15 8.47
C GLU A 592 -15.15 7.90 9.12
N ALA A 593 -14.88 6.84 8.34
CA ALA A 593 -14.18 5.65 8.85
C ALA A 593 -12.79 5.98 9.42
N ALA A 594 -12.08 6.94 8.78
CA ALA A 594 -10.78 7.42 9.26
C ALA A 594 -10.82 8.08 10.65
N GLU A 595 -11.99 8.55 11.13
CA GLU A 595 -12.07 9.20 12.45
C GLU A 595 -11.84 8.21 13.60
N TYR A 596 -12.35 6.98 13.46
CA TYR A 596 -12.23 5.89 14.43
C TYR A 596 -10.80 5.35 14.55
N SER A 597 -9.95 5.61 13.55
CA SER A 597 -8.52 5.27 13.55
C SER A 597 -7.60 6.49 13.68
N GLY A 598 -8.11 7.61 14.23
CA GLY A 598 -7.33 8.82 14.53
C GLY A 598 -6.82 9.58 13.29
N GLY A 599 -7.37 9.29 12.12
CA GLY A 599 -6.95 9.81 10.81
C GLY A 599 -6.05 8.88 10.00
N ARG A 600 -5.69 7.68 10.50
CA ARG A 600 -4.90 6.68 9.75
C ARG A 600 -5.83 5.60 9.22
N LEU A 601 -6.21 5.64 7.94
CA LEU A 601 -6.91 4.51 7.33
C LEU A 601 -5.98 3.27 7.32
N PRO A 602 -6.46 2.10 7.80
CA PRO A 602 -5.69 0.86 7.71
C PRO A 602 -5.69 0.34 6.27
N GLU A 603 -4.82 -0.63 5.98
CA GLU A 603 -4.81 -1.41 4.74
C GLU A 603 -6.20 -1.89 4.30
N LEU A 604 -6.94 -2.50 5.23
CA LEU A 604 -8.33 -2.92 5.09
C LEU A 604 -9.05 -2.90 6.44
N PHE A 605 -10.38 -2.91 6.42
CA PHE A 605 -11.21 -3.19 7.60
C PHE A 605 -12.34 -4.17 7.26
N CYS A 606 -12.89 -4.82 8.29
CA CYS A 606 -13.91 -5.85 8.12
C CYS A 606 -15.19 -5.25 7.54
N GLY A 607 -15.71 -5.88 6.49
CA GLY A 607 -16.92 -5.48 5.81
C GLY A 607 -18.17 -5.92 6.55
N PHE A 608 -18.38 -5.46 7.78
CA PHE A 608 -19.72 -5.47 8.36
C PHE A 608 -20.58 -4.34 7.77
N GLY A 609 -21.89 -4.35 8.05
CA GLY A 609 -22.77 -3.22 7.70
C GLY A 609 -22.76 -2.14 8.78
N ARG A 610 -22.94 -0.87 8.41
CA ARG A 610 -23.02 0.28 9.34
C ARG A 610 -24.31 0.28 10.18
N ASP A 611 -25.30 -0.48 9.75
CA ASP A 611 -26.51 -0.88 10.48
C ASP A 611 -26.23 -1.93 11.58
N GLN A 612 -25.19 -2.75 11.40
CA GLN A 612 -24.77 -3.80 12.35
C GLN A 612 -23.76 -3.28 13.37
N PHE A 613 -22.80 -2.47 12.91
CA PHE A 613 -21.77 -1.85 13.75
C PHE A 613 -21.63 -0.36 13.42
N ALA A 614 -21.84 0.48 14.44
CA ALA A 614 -21.76 1.94 14.36
C ALA A 614 -20.32 2.48 14.20
N GLU A 615 -19.31 1.60 14.20
CA GLU A 615 -17.89 1.90 13.96
C GLU A 615 -17.33 0.89 12.94
N PRO A 616 -16.29 1.22 12.14
CA PRO A 616 -15.64 0.26 11.26
C PRO A 616 -14.90 -0.81 12.07
N VAL A 617 -15.30 -2.08 11.93
CA VAL A 617 -14.69 -3.20 12.68
C VAL A 617 -13.27 -3.45 12.15
N PRO A 618 -12.20 -3.37 12.99
CA PRO A 618 -10.83 -3.56 12.52
C PRO A 618 -10.57 -4.98 11.99
N TYR A 619 -9.78 -5.09 10.92
CA TYR A 619 -9.29 -6.39 10.44
C TYR A 619 -8.06 -6.85 11.26
N PRO A 620 -8.02 -8.08 11.79
CA PRO A 620 -7.08 -8.48 12.86
C PRO A 620 -5.58 -8.27 12.62
N THR A 621 -5.15 -8.31 11.35
CA THR A 621 -3.73 -8.33 10.96
C THR A 621 -3.37 -7.28 9.90
N ALA A 622 -4.25 -6.29 9.66
CA ALA A 622 -4.07 -5.26 8.64
C ALA A 622 -2.85 -4.36 8.92
N CYS A 623 -2.11 -4.01 7.86
CA CYS A 623 -1.02 -3.04 7.95
C CYS A 623 -1.54 -1.64 8.28
N SER A 624 -0.82 -0.91 9.14
CA SER A 624 -1.21 0.39 9.68
C SER A 624 0.02 1.13 10.23
N PRO A 625 0.75 1.91 9.41
CA PRO A 625 0.36 2.41 8.10
C PRO A 625 0.62 1.45 6.93
N GLN A 626 -0.17 1.60 5.86
CA GLN A 626 0.02 0.98 4.54
C GLN A 626 -0.07 2.09 3.47
N ALA A 627 0.83 2.10 2.49
CA ALA A 627 1.03 3.21 1.55
C ALA A 627 -0.20 3.56 0.72
N TRP A 628 -0.91 2.56 0.16
CA TRP A 628 -2.12 2.80 -0.62
C TRP A 628 -3.32 3.29 0.22
N ALA A 629 -3.34 2.97 1.52
CA ALA A 629 -4.36 3.45 2.45
C ALA A 629 -4.01 4.84 3.00
N ALA A 630 -2.73 5.10 3.26
CA ALA A 630 -2.21 6.42 3.61
C ALA A 630 -2.40 7.43 2.47
N THR A 631 -2.30 7.00 1.20
CA THR A 631 -2.51 7.87 0.03
C THR A 631 -3.96 8.00 -0.43
N THR A 632 -4.86 7.11 0.02
CA THR A 632 -6.30 7.19 -0.26
C THR A 632 -6.93 8.57 0.02
N PRO A 633 -6.75 9.20 1.21
CA PRO A 633 -7.32 10.54 1.48
C PRO A 633 -6.81 11.64 0.55
N ILE A 634 -5.57 11.52 0.04
CA ILE A 634 -4.98 12.45 -0.92
C ILE A 634 -5.71 12.32 -2.26
N LEU A 635 -5.89 11.08 -2.75
CA LEU A 635 -6.65 10.82 -3.96
C LEU A 635 -8.10 11.30 -3.84
N LEU A 636 -8.84 10.90 -2.79
CA LEU A 636 -10.24 11.29 -2.59
C LEU A 636 -10.44 12.81 -2.67
N VAL A 637 -9.57 13.58 -2.01
CA VAL A 637 -9.61 15.05 -2.02
C VAL A 637 -9.26 15.62 -3.40
N THR A 638 -8.22 15.11 -4.06
CA THR A 638 -7.82 15.51 -5.43
C THR A 638 -8.93 15.22 -6.44
N SER A 639 -9.58 14.05 -6.37
CA SER A 639 -10.68 13.66 -7.24
C SER A 639 -11.95 14.50 -7.00
N LEU A 640 -12.31 14.79 -5.75
CA LEU A 640 -13.46 15.66 -5.43
C LEU A 640 -13.24 17.13 -5.85
N MET A 641 -11.99 17.60 -5.87
CA MET A 641 -11.64 18.87 -6.52
C MET A 641 -11.67 18.80 -8.07
N ARG A 642 -11.74 17.58 -8.64
CA ARG A 642 -11.44 17.27 -10.05
C ARG A 642 -10.20 18.01 -10.53
N TYR A 643 -9.12 17.86 -9.77
CA TYR A 643 -7.80 18.36 -10.09
C TYR A 643 -7.19 17.48 -11.19
N ASP A 644 -6.83 18.09 -12.33
CA ASP A 644 -6.21 17.41 -13.47
C ASP A 644 -5.04 18.25 -14.01
N ALA A 645 -3.81 17.72 -13.93
CA ALA A 645 -2.58 18.46 -14.22
C ALA A 645 -1.99 18.09 -15.60
N HIS A 646 -1.48 19.10 -16.32
CA HIS A 646 -0.66 18.88 -17.51
C HIS A 646 0.39 20.00 -17.61
N ILE A 647 1.36 19.96 -16.70
CA ILE A 647 2.37 20.99 -16.47
C ILE A 647 3.30 21.11 -17.70
N SER A 648 3.62 20.00 -18.36
CA SER A 648 4.37 19.97 -19.63
C SER A 648 3.64 20.66 -20.80
N GLN A 649 2.31 20.74 -20.76
CA GLN A 649 1.48 21.53 -21.71
C GLN A 649 1.04 22.88 -21.12
N GLY A 650 1.66 23.31 -20.00
CA GLY A 650 1.47 24.62 -19.38
C GLY A 650 0.14 24.83 -18.63
N GLY A 651 -0.54 23.77 -18.20
CA GLY A 651 -1.90 23.87 -17.63
C GLY A 651 -2.21 23.02 -16.40
N LEU A 652 -3.21 23.48 -15.66
CA LEU A 652 -3.91 22.80 -14.57
C LEU A 652 -5.40 23.10 -14.71
N TRP A 653 -6.26 22.10 -14.55
CA TRP A 653 -7.72 22.23 -14.60
C TRP A 653 -8.36 21.79 -13.29
N LEU A 654 -9.48 22.44 -12.96
CA LEU A 654 -10.29 22.23 -11.75
C LEU A 654 -11.77 22.25 -12.14
N ASP A 655 -12.54 21.28 -11.65
CA ASP A 655 -13.98 21.12 -11.95
C ASP A 655 -14.71 20.70 -10.66
N LEU A 656 -14.59 21.55 -9.63
CA LEU A 656 -14.90 21.28 -8.22
C LEU A 656 -16.28 20.59 -8.05
N CYS A 657 -16.25 19.32 -7.63
CA CYS A 657 -17.44 18.54 -7.30
C CYS A 657 -17.82 18.65 -5.82
N CYS A 658 -17.23 19.58 -5.06
CA CYS A 658 -17.46 19.76 -3.64
C CYS A 658 -18.85 20.37 -3.34
N ARG A 659 -19.86 19.50 -3.17
CA ARG A 659 -21.05 19.75 -2.33
C ARG A 659 -20.99 19.00 -0.99
N ILE A 660 -19.77 18.74 -0.47
CA ILE A 660 -19.58 18.28 0.91
C ILE A 660 -20.21 19.34 1.85
N PRO A 661 -21.19 19.01 2.70
CA PRO A 661 -22.00 20.01 3.42
C PRO A 661 -21.27 20.98 4.37
N THR A 662 -19.97 20.81 4.58
CA THR A 662 -19.15 21.57 5.55
C THR A 662 -17.83 22.12 4.98
N ALA A 663 -17.53 21.93 3.69
CA ALA A 663 -16.19 22.22 3.13
C ALA A 663 -16.14 23.49 2.26
N ASN A 664 -16.04 24.66 2.90
CA ASN A 664 -15.61 25.87 2.20
C ASN A 664 -14.09 25.79 1.93
N PHE A 665 -13.70 25.81 0.65
CA PHE A 665 -12.30 25.87 0.20
C PHE A 665 -11.91 27.32 -0.12
N THR A 666 -10.80 27.79 0.46
CA THR A 666 -10.20 29.08 0.10
C THR A 666 -8.68 28.93 -0.04
N SER A 667 -8.18 28.85 -1.26
CA SER A 667 -6.74 28.95 -1.52
C SER A 667 -6.27 30.40 -1.39
N ARG A 668 -5.15 30.61 -0.69
CA ARG A 668 -4.44 31.90 -0.62
C ARG A 668 -2.97 31.72 -1.02
N THR A 669 -2.77 31.43 -2.29
CA THR A 669 -1.47 31.48 -2.97
C THR A 669 -1.65 32.16 -4.33
N PRO A 670 -0.74 33.06 -4.75
CA PRO A 670 -0.83 33.76 -6.03
C PRO A 670 -0.37 32.85 -7.19
N LEU A 671 -1.14 31.80 -7.46
CA LEU A 671 -1.05 31.05 -8.72
C LEU A 671 -1.30 32.01 -9.90
N TRP A 672 -0.57 31.84 -10.99
CA TRP A 672 -0.47 32.81 -12.09
C TRP A 672 -1.71 32.87 -12.99
N ALA A 673 -2.84 33.30 -12.43
CA ALA A 673 -4.07 33.58 -13.16
C ALA A 673 -3.92 34.86 -14.02
N ARG A 674 -3.28 34.75 -15.19
CA ARG A 674 -3.39 35.77 -16.24
C ARG A 674 -4.82 35.79 -16.79
N ALA A 675 -5.68 36.59 -16.16
CA ALA A 675 -6.98 36.95 -16.69
C ALA A 675 -6.82 37.81 -17.96
N GLY A 676 -6.72 37.16 -19.12
CA GLY A 676 -6.62 37.83 -20.41
C GLY A 676 -7.94 38.50 -20.80
N SER A 677 -7.93 39.81 -21.03
CA SER A 677 -9.05 40.51 -21.65
C SER A 677 -9.17 40.13 -23.15
N PRO A 678 -10.37 40.23 -23.75
CA PRO A 678 -10.59 39.67 -25.09
C PRO A 678 -10.06 40.58 -26.20
N SER A 679 -8.83 40.34 -26.67
CA SER A 679 -8.32 40.93 -27.92
C SER A 679 -7.38 40.01 -28.70
N THR A 680 -7.77 39.72 -29.94
CA THR A 680 -6.87 39.56 -31.11
C THR A 680 -5.68 38.59 -31.03
N TYR A 681 -5.89 37.32 -30.67
CA TYR A 681 -5.15 36.20 -31.29
C TYR A 681 -6.10 35.00 -31.50
N PRO A 682 -6.00 34.27 -32.65
CA PRO A 682 -6.92 33.18 -32.97
C PRO A 682 -6.54 31.88 -32.23
N VAL A 683 -6.86 31.82 -30.92
CA VAL A 683 -6.71 30.61 -30.11
C VAL A 683 -7.58 29.49 -30.68
N GLN A 684 -6.96 28.41 -31.17
CA GLN A 684 -7.69 27.24 -31.66
C GLN A 684 -8.33 26.49 -30.48
N GLN A 685 -9.58 26.81 -30.12
CA GLN A 685 -10.35 26.09 -29.09
C GLN A 685 -10.81 24.68 -29.52
N ARG A 686 -10.46 24.22 -30.74
CA ARG A 686 -10.94 22.96 -31.32
C ARG A 686 -10.28 21.67 -30.78
N PRO A 687 -8.96 21.60 -30.47
CA PRO A 687 -8.36 20.38 -29.95
C PRO A 687 -8.86 19.99 -28.56
N PHE A 688 -9.13 20.98 -27.69
CA PHE A 688 -9.31 20.70 -26.25
C PHE A 688 -10.66 20.02 -25.89
N ARG A 689 -11.71 20.21 -26.69
CA ARG A 689 -12.94 19.40 -26.56
C ARG A 689 -12.74 17.93 -26.96
N ALA A 690 -11.74 17.63 -27.79
CA ALA A 690 -11.32 16.26 -28.05
C ALA A 690 -10.40 15.74 -26.93
N TYR A 691 -9.59 16.57 -26.26
CA TYR A 691 -8.70 16.15 -25.17
C TYR A 691 -9.43 15.48 -24.00
N ARG A 692 -10.49 16.11 -23.45
CA ARG A 692 -11.30 15.48 -22.38
C ARG A 692 -12.00 14.19 -22.85
N LYS A 693 -12.18 13.96 -24.17
CA LYS A 693 -12.61 12.65 -24.69
C LYS A 693 -11.44 11.68 -24.85
N ALA A 694 -10.32 12.07 -25.45
CA ALA A 694 -9.18 11.20 -25.70
C ALA A 694 -8.61 10.55 -24.42
N TRP A 695 -8.53 11.30 -23.31
CA TRP A 695 -8.11 10.75 -22.02
C TRP A 695 -9.27 10.21 -21.16
N TYR A 696 -10.48 10.81 -21.19
CA TYR A 696 -11.58 10.43 -20.27
C TYR A 696 -12.80 9.70 -20.90
N CYS A 697 -13.10 9.86 -22.19
CA CYS A 697 -14.25 9.20 -22.87
C CYS A 697 -13.87 8.63 -24.26
N THR A 698 -13.52 7.34 -24.32
CA THR A 698 -13.20 6.59 -25.55
C THR A 698 -14.43 6.36 -26.44
N ALA A 699 -14.93 7.43 -27.04
CA ALA A 699 -16.13 7.42 -27.89
C ALA A 699 -15.84 6.79 -29.27
N GLY A 700 -16.47 5.66 -29.56
CA GLY A 700 -16.52 5.08 -30.90
C GLY A 700 -17.33 5.96 -31.89
N ASN A 701 -17.00 5.87 -33.18
CA ASN A 701 -17.68 6.63 -34.24
C ASN A 701 -19.07 6.04 -34.61
N GLY A 702 -20.01 6.07 -33.67
CA GLY A 702 -21.42 5.75 -33.91
C GLY A 702 -22.21 6.98 -34.36
N ARG A 703 -22.96 6.88 -35.47
CA ARG A 703 -23.92 7.92 -35.89
C ARG A 703 -25.28 7.65 -35.24
N GLY A 704 -25.64 8.38 -34.18
CA GLY A 704 -26.93 8.24 -33.50
C GLY A 704 -27.38 9.51 -32.77
N SER A 705 -28.68 9.79 -32.83
CA SER A 705 -29.49 10.75 -32.04
C SER A 705 -28.78 11.66 -31.02
N ALA A 706 -28.86 12.98 -31.23
CA ALA A 706 -28.50 13.96 -30.22
C ALA A 706 -29.58 14.11 -29.14
N ILE A 707 -29.20 13.95 -27.86
CA ILE A 707 -30.06 14.24 -26.70
C ILE A 707 -29.77 15.67 -26.21
N SER A 708 -30.82 16.48 -26.09
CA SER A 708 -30.72 17.89 -25.66
C SER A 708 -30.84 18.03 -24.15
N TRP A 709 -29.76 18.42 -23.48
CA TRP A 709 -29.78 18.75 -22.05
C TRP A 709 -30.30 20.19 -21.83
N SER A 710 -31.40 20.31 -21.09
CA SER A 710 -32.00 21.59 -20.69
C SER A 710 -31.21 22.24 -19.56
N LYS A 711 -31.15 23.58 -19.55
CA LYS A 711 -30.45 24.35 -18.50
C LYS A 711 -31.32 24.45 -17.23
N PRO A 712 -30.76 24.18 -16.03
CA PRO A 712 -31.36 24.64 -14.78
C PRO A 712 -31.37 26.18 -14.70
N ASN A 713 -32.36 26.75 -13.98
CA ASN A 713 -32.54 28.20 -13.87
C ASN A 713 -31.57 28.85 -12.88
N CYS A 714 -30.93 29.96 -13.29
CA CYS A 714 -30.24 30.85 -12.36
C CYS A 714 -31.25 31.77 -11.65
N ILE A 715 -31.50 31.53 -10.36
CA ILE A 715 -32.23 32.48 -9.51
C ILE A 715 -31.31 33.66 -9.18
N ARG A 716 -31.77 34.89 -9.42
CA ARG A 716 -31.11 36.12 -8.94
C ARG A 716 -31.56 36.42 -7.50
N THR A 717 -30.62 36.67 -6.61
CA THR A 717 -30.84 37.40 -5.35
C THR A 717 -29.89 38.59 -5.25
N SER A 718 -30.19 39.52 -4.35
CA SER A 718 -29.78 40.93 -4.43
C SER A 718 -28.37 41.26 -3.91
N SER A 719 -27.86 42.38 -4.40
CA SER A 719 -26.57 42.99 -4.04
C SER A 719 -26.51 43.58 -2.63
N VAL A 720 -25.33 43.51 -2.01
CA VAL A 720 -24.86 44.44 -0.97
C VAL A 720 -23.46 44.93 -1.39
N PRO A 721 -23.15 46.24 -1.38
CA PRO A 721 -21.85 46.76 -1.80
C PRO A 721 -20.86 46.85 -0.64
N THR A 722 -19.58 46.56 -0.91
CA THR A 722 -18.47 46.84 0.02
C THR A 722 -17.49 47.82 -0.62
N THR A 723 -17.47 49.05 -0.12
CA THR A 723 -16.56 50.12 -0.57
C THR A 723 -15.13 49.85 -0.08
N ILE A 724 -14.12 50.19 -0.88
CA ILE A 724 -12.71 50.16 -0.47
C ILE A 724 -12.19 51.61 -0.40
N THR A 725 -11.60 51.98 0.73
CA THR A 725 -10.87 53.25 0.93
C THR A 725 -9.52 52.95 1.61
N PRO A 726 -8.38 53.38 1.06
CA PRO A 726 -7.07 53.21 1.68
C PRO A 726 -6.77 54.32 2.69
N ALA A 727 -5.96 54.01 3.71
CA ALA A 727 -5.35 55.00 4.60
C ALA A 727 -3.93 54.54 5.01
N TRP A 728 -3.01 55.50 5.11
CA TRP A 728 -1.62 55.33 5.56
C TRP A 728 -1.25 56.53 6.45
N THR A 729 -1.04 56.28 7.75
CA THR A 729 -0.29 57.08 8.75
C THR A 729 -0.26 56.23 10.04
N SER A 730 0.82 55.96 10.80
CA SER A 730 2.14 56.58 11.09
C SER A 730 2.19 57.33 12.43
N GLU A 731 2.65 56.63 13.48
CA GLU A 731 3.26 57.11 14.75
C GLU A 731 3.71 55.82 15.47
N GLU A 732 5.01 55.49 15.59
CA GLU A 732 6.10 56.05 16.45
C GLU A 732 6.03 55.63 17.93
N GLY A 733 7.15 55.09 18.46
CA GLY A 733 7.28 54.76 19.89
C GLY A 733 8.37 53.73 20.28
N GLY A 734 9.58 54.21 20.62
CA GLY A 734 10.47 53.51 21.56
C GLY A 734 11.58 52.58 21.00
N LEU A 735 12.81 53.11 20.92
CA LEU A 735 14.09 52.38 20.81
C LEU A 735 14.69 52.16 22.23
N PRO A 736 15.77 51.36 22.49
CA PRO A 736 16.95 51.21 21.63
C PRO A 736 17.65 49.83 21.50
N THR A 737 18.45 49.72 20.44
CA THR A 737 19.59 48.79 20.30
C THR A 737 20.86 49.58 19.95
N GLN A 738 22.03 49.11 20.38
CA GLN A 738 23.34 49.65 19.98
C GLN A 738 24.13 48.64 19.14
N GLN A 739 25.01 49.17 18.27
CA GLN A 739 25.92 48.45 17.36
C GLN A 739 27.23 48.10 18.11
N THR A 740 28.13 47.20 17.67
CA THR A 740 29.01 47.19 16.46
C THR A 740 29.85 45.89 16.47
N ALA A 741 30.55 45.40 15.42
CA ALA A 741 30.57 45.54 13.95
C ALA A 741 31.70 44.60 13.40
N LEU A 742 32.08 44.73 12.11
CA LEU A 742 33.27 44.12 11.44
C LEU A 742 33.17 42.58 11.17
N ASN A 743 33.74 41.99 10.11
CA ASN A 743 34.57 42.52 9.00
C ASN A 743 34.60 41.59 7.76
N GLY A 744 34.70 42.13 6.53
CA GLY A 744 35.43 41.48 5.42
C GLY A 744 34.63 40.73 4.32
N PRO A 745 35.26 40.42 3.15
CA PRO A 745 34.92 41.12 1.91
C PRO A 745 34.49 40.23 0.70
N PRO A 746 33.93 40.83 -0.39
CA PRO A 746 33.36 40.09 -1.53
C PRO A 746 34.30 39.92 -2.74
N PHE A 747 33.97 39.00 -3.67
CA PHE A 747 34.64 38.88 -4.98
C PHE A 747 33.67 38.62 -6.15
N ARG A 748 34.12 38.89 -7.39
CA ARG A 748 33.32 38.92 -8.63
C ARG A 748 33.63 37.75 -9.59
N SER A 749 32.63 37.31 -10.36
CA SER A 749 32.82 36.65 -11.67
C SER A 749 32.75 37.67 -12.82
N ARG A 750 33.21 37.30 -14.03
CA ARG A 750 33.29 38.20 -15.21
C ARG A 750 32.70 37.57 -16.47
N LEU A 751 32.15 38.40 -17.35
CA LEU A 751 31.87 38.10 -18.77
C LEU A 751 33.09 38.41 -19.66
N ARG A 752 33.18 37.78 -20.84
CA ARG A 752 33.96 38.26 -22.01
C ARG A 752 33.58 37.61 -23.37
N GLU A 753 34.05 38.18 -24.48
CA GLU A 753 33.51 38.08 -25.86
C GLU A 753 34.63 37.79 -26.93
N VAL A 754 34.46 37.41 -28.21
CA VAL A 754 33.32 36.89 -29.05
C VAL A 754 33.83 36.33 -30.42
N ALA A 755 33.15 35.31 -31.00
CA ALA A 755 33.19 34.87 -32.44
C ALA A 755 34.57 34.37 -33.03
N PRO A 756 34.68 33.87 -34.31
CA PRO A 756 33.70 33.66 -35.39
C PRO A 756 33.70 32.23 -36.05
N VAL A 757 33.09 32.11 -37.25
CA VAL A 757 32.70 30.87 -37.99
C VAL A 757 33.62 30.54 -39.19
N PRO A 758 33.75 29.26 -39.61
CA PRO A 758 33.77 28.92 -41.04
C PRO A 758 32.98 27.65 -41.46
N GLN A 759 32.77 27.49 -42.78
CA GLN A 759 32.30 26.32 -43.56
C GLN A 759 33.16 26.23 -44.86
N PRO A 760 32.94 25.35 -45.89
CA PRO A 760 32.19 24.08 -46.01
C PRO A 760 32.93 22.89 -46.72
N TRP A 761 32.50 21.63 -46.51
CA TRP A 761 32.52 20.47 -47.46
C TRP A 761 33.89 19.91 -48.00
N PRO A 762 34.02 18.60 -48.38
CA PRO A 762 33.61 18.08 -49.71
C PRO A 762 33.13 16.60 -49.78
N ARG A 763 32.75 16.15 -51.00
CA ARG A 763 32.17 14.83 -51.35
C ARG A 763 33.20 13.76 -51.81
N ARG A 764 32.90 12.48 -51.57
CA ARG A 764 33.14 11.25 -52.41
C ARG A 764 32.31 10.10 -51.79
N ARG A 765 31.45 9.27 -52.42
CA ARG A 765 31.11 8.83 -53.81
C ARG A 765 31.85 7.55 -54.28
N ARG A 766 31.05 6.52 -54.69
CA ARG A 766 31.36 5.13 -55.16
C ARG A 766 31.24 4.05 -54.06
N SER A 767 30.78 2.80 -54.30
CA SER A 767 30.18 2.20 -55.53
C SER A 767 29.43 0.87 -55.33
N ARG A 768 28.45 0.61 -56.23
CA ARG A 768 27.79 -0.64 -56.67
C ARG A 768 28.31 -2.02 -56.16
N ARG A 769 27.37 -2.86 -55.70
CA ARG A 769 26.85 -4.15 -56.26
C ARG A 769 25.59 -4.50 -55.45
N GLN A 770 24.42 -4.97 -55.93
CA GLN A 770 23.94 -5.60 -57.18
C GLN A 770 24.24 -7.10 -57.33
N GLU A 771 23.31 -7.94 -56.84
CA GLU A 771 22.79 -9.25 -57.33
C GLU A 771 21.86 -9.83 -56.23
N GLY A 772 20.82 -10.65 -56.47
CA GLY A 772 20.26 -11.22 -57.71
C GLY A 772 18.71 -11.18 -57.74
N ARG A 773 18.04 -12.01 -58.59
CA ARG A 773 16.59 -11.97 -58.87
C ARG A 773 15.87 -13.32 -58.73
N GLY A 774 14.58 -13.28 -58.36
CA GLY A 774 13.53 -14.30 -58.56
C GLY A 774 12.20 -13.79 -57.93
N VAL A 775 11.00 -13.69 -58.54
CA VAL A 775 10.36 -14.30 -59.74
C VAL A 775 10.08 -15.80 -59.50
N HIS A 776 8.85 -16.34 -59.49
CA HIS A 776 7.48 -15.95 -59.95
C HIS A 776 6.43 -15.98 -58.79
N ALA A 777 5.24 -15.34 -58.80
CA ALA A 777 3.98 -15.53 -59.56
C ALA A 777 3.31 -16.95 -59.37
N ARG A 778 1.97 -17.16 -59.29
CA ARG A 778 0.77 -16.30 -59.54
C ARG A 778 -0.56 -17.01 -59.09
N GLY A 779 -1.52 -16.31 -58.44
CA GLY A 779 -2.97 -16.67 -58.32
C GLY A 779 -3.36 -17.95 -57.55
N GLY A 780 -4.63 -18.23 -57.19
CA GLY A 780 -5.86 -17.39 -57.17
C GLY A 780 -7.15 -18.11 -57.63
N LYS A 781 -8.26 -17.96 -56.86
CA LYS A 781 -9.72 -18.23 -57.13
C LYS A 781 -10.44 -19.29 -56.26
N ASP A 782 -11.56 -18.87 -55.67
CA ASP A 782 -12.79 -19.61 -55.27
C ASP A 782 -13.62 -20.08 -56.52
N PRO A 783 -14.84 -20.71 -56.47
CA PRO A 783 -15.79 -20.85 -55.34
C PRO A 783 -16.70 -22.13 -55.26
N ALA A 784 -17.60 -22.12 -54.25
CA ALA A 784 -18.90 -22.83 -54.14
C ALA A 784 -18.90 -24.37 -53.93
N GLY A 785 -19.94 -25.00 -53.32
CA GLY A 785 -21.19 -24.46 -52.71
C GLY A 785 -22.16 -25.58 -52.24
N ASP A 786 -23.41 -25.20 -51.90
CA ASP A 786 -24.61 -26.06 -51.61
C ASP A 786 -24.61 -26.97 -50.33
N ARG A 787 -25.73 -27.44 -49.72
CA ARG A 787 -27.14 -26.96 -49.54
C ARG A 787 -27.92 -27.88 -48.54
N ALA A 788 -28.56 -27.32 -47.49
CA ALA A 788 -29.94 -27.58 -46.95
C ALA A 788 -30.51 -29.04 -46.71
N PRO A 789 -31.73 -29.27 -46.15
CA PRO A 789 -32.56 -28.60 -45.11
C PRO A 789 -33.16 -29.57 -44.02
N CYS A 790 -34.12 -29.07 -43.20
CA CYS A 790 -35.12 -29.80 -42.37
C CYS A 790 -34.62 -30.44 -41.05
N THR A 791 -35.32 -30.47 -39.90
CA THR A 791 -36.63 -29.93 -39.40
C THR A 791 -36.60 -29.98 -37.83
N ARG A 792 -37.58 -29.60 -36.97
CA ARG A 792 -39.04 -29.33 -37.07
C ARG A 792 -39.51 -28.29 -36.00
N SER A 793 -40.75 -28.40 -35.51
CA SER A 793 -41.50 -27.48 -34.61
C SER A 793 -41.78 -28.04 -33.20
N VAL A 794 -42.06 -27.18 -32.20
CA VAL A 794 -43.35 -27.10 -31.43
C VAL A 794 -43.33 -25.95 -30.39
N SER A 795 -44.48 -25.32 -30.17
CA SER A 795 -44.85 -24.38 -29.07
C SER A 795 -46.40 -24.34 -29.00
N PRO A 796 -47.10 -23.61 -28.09
CA PRO A 796 -46.69 -22.86 -26.88
C PRO A 796 -47.52 -23.24 -25.63
N GLY A 797 -47.48 -22.44 -24.55
CA GLY A 797 -48.44 -22.53 -23.43
C GLY A 797 -48.45 -21.32 -22.48
N CYS A 798 -49.59 -20.61 -22.37
CA CYS A 798 -49.78 -19.48 -21.45
C CYS A 798 -51.08 -19.63 -20.64
N ARG A 799 -51.05 -19.17 -19.37
CA ARG A 799 -52.15 -18.64 -18.51
C ARG A 799 -51.51 -18.28 -17.16
N SER A 800 -51.53 -17.05 -16.63
CA SER A 800 -52.63 -16.12 -16.29
C SER A 800 -53.43 -16.53 -15.04
N GLY A 801 -53.33 -15.75 -13.96
CA GLY A 801 -54.16 -15.89 -12.75
C GLY A 801 -53.81 -14.82 -11.71
N SER A 802 -54.74 -13.91 -11.43
CA SER A 802 -54.55 -12.78 -10.50
C SER A 802 -55.72 -12.69 -9.50
N ALA A 803 -55.42 -12.31 -8.24
CA ALA A 803 -56.43 -11.96 -7.25
C ALA A 803 -55.82 -11.07 -6.13
N HIS A 804 -56.57 -10.06 -5.69
CA HIS A 804 -56.33 -9.36 -4.42
C HIS A 804 -56.98 -10.11 -3.24
N LEU A 805 -56.57 -9.80 -2.01
CA LEU A 805 -57.50 -9.31 -0.99
C LEU A 805 -56.77 -8.52 0.11
N ARG A 806 -57.50 -7.96 1.09
CA ARG A 806 -57.05 -6.90 2.01
C ARG A 806 -57.03 -7.32 3.48
N GLY A 807 -56.08 -6.74 4.23
CA GLY A 807 -56.33 -6.03 5.49
C GLY A 807 -56.56 -6.83 6.79
N GLY A 808 -56.01 -6.32 7.89
CA GLY A 808 -56.22 -6.78 9.27
C GLY A 808 -55.29 -6.03 10.22
N ASP A 809 -55.83 -5.45 11.29
CA ASP A 809 -55.15 -4.42 12.10
C ASP A 809 -54.42 -4.93 13.36
N LEU A 810 -53.60 -4.00 13.90
CA LEU A 810 -53.03 -3.92 15.25
C LEU A 810 -54.10 -4.07 16.39
N PRO A 811 -53.74 -4.30 17.69
CA PRO A 811 -52.61 -3.66 18.39
C PRO A 811 -51.88 -4.43 19.53
N LEU A 812 -50.90 -3.72 20.13
CA LEU A 812 -50.18 -4.01 21.38
C LEU A 812 -51.10 -3.89 22.62
N PRO A 813 -50.66 -4.34 23.83
CA PRO A 813 -50.15 -3.34 24.79
C PRO A 813 -49.05 -3.76 25.80
N HIS A 814 -48.05 -2.88 25.96
CA HIS A 814 -47.44 -2.36 27.20
C HIS A 814 -47.07 -3.19 28.47
N ARG A 815 -45.81 -2.94 28.89
CA ARG A 815 -45.30 -2.52 30.25
C ARG A 815 -44.75 -3.54 31.27
N SER A 816 -43.62 -3.11 31.84
CA SER A 816 -42.80 -3.58 32.99
C SER A 816 -43.38 -3.08 34.36
N PRO A 817 -42.71 -3.13 35.55
CA PRO A 817 -41.28 -3.41 35.90
C PRO A 817 -41.05 -4.28 37.18
N ASP A 818 -39.85 -4.14 37.79
CA ASP A 818 -39.46 -4.42 39.20
C ASP A 818 -39.26 -5.88 39.68
N ALA A 819 -38.56 -6.18 40.79
CA ALA A 819 -37.30 -5.63 41.40
C ALA A 819 -36.83 -6.55 42.57
N HIS A 820 -35.53 -6.56 42.89
CA HIS A 820 -34.87 -7.31 44.01
C HIS A 820 -34.97 -8.87 43.93
N GLY A 821 -34.10 -9.70 44.51
CA GLY A 821 -32.74 -9.47 45.04
C GLY A 821 -32.47 -10.08 46.43
N HIS A 822 -31.77 -11.23 46.54
CA HIS A 822 -30.90 -11.56 47.69
C HIS A 822 -29.99 -12.80 47.47
N GLN A 823 -28.95 -12.86 48.30
CA GLN A 823 -27.75 -13.73 48.34
C GLN A 823 -27.95 -15.26 48.38
N GLY A 824 -26.94 -16.01 47.92
CA GLY A 824 -26.72 -17.44 48.22
C GLY A 824 -25.46 -17.99 47.52
N ALA A 825 -24.52 -18.63 48.25
CA ALA A 825 -23.19 -18.98 47.73
C ALA A 825 -22.83 -20.47 47.84
N VAL A 826 -22.18 -21.04 46.81
CA VAL A 826 -21.55 -22.37 46.81
C VAL A 826 -20.26 -22.35 45.96
N SER A 827 -19.23 -23.09 46.38
CA SER A 827 -17.86 -23.10 45.81
C SER A 827 -17.64 -24.18 44.73
N PRO A 828 -16.57 -24.11 43.90
CA PRO A 828 -16.42 -24.93 42.67
C PRO A 828 -15.75 -26.31 42.87
N PRO A 829 -15.94 -27.26 41.92
CA PRO A 829 -15.33 -28.59 41.95
C PRO A 829 -13.83 -28.60 41.58
N ARG A 830 -13.09 -29.59 42.11
CA ARG A 830 -11.62 -29.69 42.01
C ARG A 830 -11.10 -30.64 40.91
N ARG A 831 -9.89 -30.36 40.43
CA ARG A 831 -9.04 -31.21 39.55
C ARG A 831 -8.85 -32.66 40.07
N ARG A 832 -8.90 -33.65 39.17
CA ARG A 832 -8.25 -35.00 39.20
C ARG A 832 -8.49 -35.65 37.81
N ARG A 833 -7.67 -36.56 37.25
CA ARG A 833 -6.25 -36.96 37.44
C ARG A 833 -5.81 -37.72 36.15
N ARG A 834 -4.52 -37.78 35.80
CA ARG A 834 -4.02 -38.64 34.69
C ARG A 834 -4.06 -40.14 35.08
N PRO A 835 -4.24 -41.05 34.10
CA PRO A 835 -3.62 -42.38 34.07
C PRO A 835 -2.50 -42.46 32.99
N ARG A 836 -1.83 -43.61 32.87
CA ARG A 836 -0.64 -43.86 32.01
C ARG A 836 -0.59 -45.36 31.62
N MET A 837 -0.03 -45.69 30.44
CA MET A 837 0.16 -47.07 29.91
C MET A 837 -1.16 -47.79 29.53
N THR A 838 -1.21 -48.85 28.70
CA THR A 838 -0.16 -49.80 28.23
C THR A 838 -0.38 -50.24 26.76
N ARG A 839 0.61 -50.92 26.14
CA ARG A 839 0.50 -51.59 24.81
C ARG A 839 -0.26 -52.93 24.90
N LEU A 840 -0.89 -53.39 23.80
CA LEU A 840 -0.68 -54.74 23.20
C LEU A 840 -1.41 -54.94 21.83
N HIS A 841 -1.30 -56.14 21.22
CA HIS A 841 -1.41 -56.43 19.78
C HIS A 841 -2.78 -56.87 19.21
N ALA A 842 -2.85 -56.86 17.85
CA ALA A 842 -3.44 -57.85 16.91
C ALA A 842 -4.68 -57.38 16.09
N SER A 843 -4.91 -57.81 14.82
CA SER A 843 -4.04 -58.41 13.76
C SER A 843 -4.80 -58.49 12.40
N ARG A 844 -4.15 -58.97 11.31
CA ARG A 844 -4.64 -59.24 9.92
C ARG A 844 -4.70 -57.99 9.01
N SER A 845 -4.01 -57.84 7.87
CA SER A 845 -3.63 -58.68 6.67
C SER A 845 -4.64 -58.54 5.52
N ALA A 846 -4.28 -58.35 4.24
CA ALA A 846 -2.98 -58.32 3.51
C ALA A 846 -3.05 -57.22 2.39
N SER A 847 -2.15 -57.03 1.42
CA SER A 847 -1.03 -57.83 0.87
C SER A 847 0.04 -56.96 0.18
N SER A 848 1.29 -57.43 0.19
CA SER A 848 2.44 -56.92 -0.58
C SER A 848 2.56 -57.66 -1.94
N PRO A 849 3.40 -57.29 -2.94
CA PRO A 849 4.85 -57.46 -2.81
C PRO A 849 5.83 -56.56 -3.63
N TRP A 850 7.12 -56.72 -3.27
CA TRP A 850 8.38 -56.36 -3.98
C TRP A 850 9.05 -55.00 -3.75
N LEU A 851 10.37 -55.04 -3.92
CA LEU A 851 11.47 -54.22 -3.37
C LEU A 851 12.70 -54.43 -4.32
N PRO A 852 13.80 -53.64 -4.30
CA PRO A 852 14.55 -53.26 -3.09
C PRO A 852 15.12 -51.82 -3.02
N VAL A 853 15.68 -51.51 -1.85
CA VAL A 853 16.48 -50.31 -1.53
C VAL A 853 17.96 -50.72 -1.47
N LEU A 854 18.86 -49.84 -1.92
CA LEU A 854 20.32 -50.00 -1.80
C LEU A 854 20.89 -49.22 -0.59
N GLN A 855 21.99 -49.74 -0.02
CA GLN A 855 22.76 -49.07 1.04
C GLN A 855 24.02 -48.37 0.48
N PRO A 856 24.60 -47.37 1.19
CA PRO A 856 25.77 -46.62 0.72
C PRO A 856 27.12 -47.23 1.16
N GLU A 857 28.16 -47.02 0.34
CA GLU A 857 29.56 -47.37 0.66
C GLU A 857 30.42 -46.16 1.09
N PRO A 858 31.42 -46.37 1.96
CA PRO A 858 32.55 -45.47 2.20
C PRO A 858 33.93 -46.11 1.85
N PRO A 859 35.06 -45.39 1.90
CA PRO A 859 35.31 -43.98 1.59
C PRO A 859 36.52 -43.76 0.63
N ALA A 860 36.71 -42.55 0.11
CA ALA A 860 37.93 -42.15 -0.62
C ALA A 860 38.75 -41.09 0.15
N ARG A 861 40.09 -41.16 0.09
CA ARG A 861 41.00 -40.21 0.76
C ARG A 861 41.39 -39.05 -0.18
N PRO A 862 41.53 -37.80 0.31
CA PRO A 862 42.08 -36.69 -0.46
C PRO A 862 43.63 -36.78 -0.54
N PRO A 863 44.26 -36.27 -1.62
CA PRO A 863 45.71 -36.15 -1.73
C PRO A 863 46.26 -34.94 -0.95
N ALA A 864 47.49 -35.04 -0.46
CA ALA A 864 48.18 -33.93 0.20
C ALA A 864 48.85 -32.99 -0.81
N VAL A 865 48.69 -31.67 -0.62
CA VAL A 865 49.40 -30.64 -1.39
C VAL A 865 50.53 -30.06 -0.53
N ARG A 866 51.73 -29.91 -1.12
CA ARG A 866 52.92 -29.38 -0.45
C ARG A 866 52.84 -27.87 -0.27
N ALA A 867 53.42 -27.37 0.81
CA ALA A 867 53.77 -25.96 0.94
C ALA A 867 54.92 -25.60 -0.02
N GLY A 868 54.84 -24.41 -0.60
CA GLY A 868 55.92 -23.75 -1.34
C GLY A 868 55.87 -22.25 -1.07
N ARG A 869 57.01 -21.66 -0.70
CA ARG A 869 57.17 -20.19 -0.65
C ARG A 869 57.49 -19.70 -2.06
N GLU A 870 57.02 -18.52 -2.43
CA GLU A 870 57.92 -17.37 -2.67
C GLU A 870 57.17 -16.08 -3.05
N SER A 871 57.80 -14.97 -2.71
CA SER A 871 57.57 -13.61 -3.21
C SER A 871 58.97 -13.02 -3.47
N PRO A 872 59.16 -11.86 -4.13
CA PRO A 872 58.14 -10.94 -4.68
C PRO A 872 58.43 -10.47 -6.12
N LYS A 873 57.46 -9.76 -6.72
CA LYS A 873 57.69 -8.47 -7.40
C LYS A 873 56.39 -7.70 -7.61
#